data_AF-A0A536T2Z2-F1
#
_entry.id   AF-A0A536T2Z2-F1
#
_cell.length_a   1.000
_cell.length_b   1.000
_cell.length_c   1.000
_cell.angle_alpha   90.00
_cell.angle_beta   90.00
_cell.angle_gamma   90.00
#
_symmetry.space_group_name_H-M   'P 1'
#
loop_
_entity.id
_entity.type
_entity.pdbx_description
1 polymer ?
#
loop_
_entity_poly.entity_id
_entity_poly.type
_entity_poly.pdbx_seq_one_letter_code
_entity_poly.pdbx_strand_id
1 'polypeptide(L)'
;MRDLAARFLSQSISRRTFLKGLTTAGISLSAAKDIVEALVPTAHAQAASGGAFKMVEGTGAECFAEQLIASGVKYVFGNSASEDAHFYEALVDRPQLKYILTPHEGPGAAMAAGYVKASGEPTIVMQAAVVGLVNAMGQMFNAYKEQTPLVFYSYRTDQSGRAGRDGFEEVANQEQIVQPMTKYAWLARRPDMIPETVRRAFKAAWTPPFGPTYASWHSDYNDERVRAEIIAHEKLDPRMRVRPNPAEVDRAAKMLLEARMPLMIVGDEVNTAKAIGKAVKLAELLGMPVTQARQIYANFPETHPLWVGNPPAAQLTSLNYPKNPDVVINVGNKLQHNSVVPMVGRDPKFIDMRIDSASMGNIIALDVPLVADVAYGLDDLTGAVLQLMTPALKQKAAARAEEVRSFHERARGLRDLVMKNPDWNRAPMLADRVTREVAQFADPDAIIVHEAGSVALHGFDFNPQNGRELFFYYGAHLGSGVGTAAGVKLARPDRQVICLVGDGSFIFGPTALWNMARLELPVITVVYNNHAYSGPHSRVIEKVPGGRMVQTGRFFHDYLGNPDMNMALIARGFGVEAEVARSPEELRAALGRARKATVEGKPYLIDAQVARVGVAWAENPWTPPIRVAQERSRKV
;
A
#
# COMPACT_ATOMS: atom_id res chain seq x y z
N MET A 1 -20.13 -3.60 46.51
CA MET A 1 -19.14 -4.06 45.51
C MET A 1 -19.76 -4.27 44.13
N ARG A 2 -20.64 -5.27 43.91
CA ARG A 2 -21.27 -5.51 42.60
C ARG A 2 -22.05 -4.30 42.05
N ASP A 3 -22.85 -3.63 42.89
CA ASP A 3 -23.57 -2.41 42.51
C ASP A 3 -22.63 -1.25 42.13
N LEU A 4 -21.57 -1.05 42.93
CA LEU A 4 -20.54 -0.03 42.68
C LEU A 4 -19.82 -0.29 41.34
N ALA A 5 -19.51 -1.56 41.03
CA ALA A 5 -18.89 -1.96 39.77
C ALA A 5 -19.86 -1.80 38.58
N ALA A 6 -21.13 -2.19 38.74
CA ALA A 6 -22.15 -1.98 37.71
C ALA A 6 -22.36 -0.49 37.39
N ARG A 7 -22.33 0.38 38.41
CA ARG A 7 -22.41 1.84 38.26
C ARG A 7 -21.18 2.44 37.56
N PHE A 8 -19.98 1.91 37.82
CA PHE A 8 -18.76 2.31 37.13
C PHE A 8 -18.74 1.84 35.67
N LEU A 9 -19.12 0.58 35.43
CA LEU A 9 -19.21 -0.01 34.09
C LEU A 9 -20.28 0.66 33.20
N SER A 10 -21.38 1.13 33.80
CA SER A 10 -22.42 1.94 33.12
C SER A 10 -22.11 3.44 33.04
N GLN A 11 -20.90 3.86 33.45
CA GLN A 11 -20.46 5.26 33.46
C GLN A 11 -21.29 6.24 34.32
N SER A 12 -22.16 5.74 35.20
CA SER A 12 -22.95 6.57 36.12
C SER A 12 -22.12 7.20 37.25
N ILE A 13 -20.87 6.76 37.45
CA ILE A 13 -19.93 7.31 38.43
C ILE A 13 -18.50 7.38 37.85
N SER A 14 -17.75 8.42 38.21
CA SER A 14 -16.37 8.61 37.75
C SER A 14 -15.39 7.58 38.34
N ARG A 15 -14.22 7.41 37.70
CA ARG A 15 -13.08 6.63 38.24
C ARG A 15 -12.75 7.02 39.68
N ARG A 16 -12.73 8.32 39.97
CA ARG A 16 -12.44 8.86 41.31
C ARG A 16 -13.52 8.49 42.32
N THR A 17 -14.79 8.56 41.90
CA THR A 17 -15.94 8.19 42.73
C THR A 17 -15.97 6.68 43.00
N PHE A 18 -15.66 5.86 42.00
CA PHE A 18 -15.57 4.41 42.13
C PHE A 18 -14.42 4.00 43.06
N LEU A 19 -13.23 4.58 42.86
CA LEU A 19 -12.05 4.32 43.70
C LEU A 19 -12.29 4.72 45.17
N LYS A 20 -12.93 5.88 45.40
CA LYS A 20 -13.37 6.31 46.74
C LYS A 20 -14.40 5.35 47.35
N GLY A 21 -15.32 4.84 46.55
CA GLY A 21 -16.32 3.87 47.00
C GLY A 21 -15.71 2.51 47.38
N LEU A 22 -14.68 2.05 46.66
CA LEU A 22 -13.93 0.83 46.99
C LEU A 22 -13.16 0.97 48.31
N THR A 23 -12.47 2.10 48.51
CA THR A 23 -11.73 2.35 49.75
C THR A 23 -12.64 2.52 50.96
N THR A 24 -13.80 3.17 50.78
CA THR A 24 -14.83 3.29 51.82
C THR A 24 -15.42 1.92 52.20
N ALA A 25 -15.44 0.97 51.27
CA ALA A 25 -15.89 -0.41 51.49
C ALA A 25 -14.82 -1.32 52.11
N GLY A 26 -13.69 -0.77 52.57
CA GLY A 26 -12.64 -1.52 53.27
C GLY A 26 -11.57 -2.15 52.38
N ILE A 27 -11.54 -1.83 51.08
CA ILE A 27 -10.49 -2.30 50.16
C ILE A 27 -9.28 -1.39 50.25
N SER A 28 -8.08 -1.96 50.33
CA SER A 28 -6.85 -1.17 50.34
C SER A 28 -6.72 -0.34 49.06
N LEU A 29 -6.05 0.82 49.16
CA LEU A 29 -5.89 1.71 48.01
C LEU A 29 -5.17 1.04 46.83
N SER A 30 -4.23 0.13 47.10
CA SER A 30 -3.55 -0.65 46.07
C SER A 30 -4.50 -1.61 45.35
N ALA A 31 -5.22 -2.46 46.11
CA ALA A 31 -6.18 -3.40 45.52
C ALA A 31 -7.34 -2.68 44.81
N ALA A 32 -7.76 -1.52 45.31
CA ALA A 32 -8.76 -0.70 44.64
C ALA A 32 -8.26 -0.16 43.29
N LYS A 33 -7.00 0.24 43.17
CA LYS A 33 -6.39 0.65 41.90
C LYS A 33 -6.35 -0.51 40.91
N ASP A 34 -5.93 -1.70 41.36
CA ASP A 34 -5.85 -2.89 40.50
C ASP A 34 -7.24 -3.31 39.98
N ILE A 35 -8.27 -3.25 40.82
CA ILE A 35 -9.67 -3.53 40.42
C ILE A 35 -10.16 -2.50 39.39
N VAL A 36 -9.81 -1.22 39.57
CA VAL A 36 -10.14 -0.18 38.59
C VAL A 36 -9.46 -0.46 37.26
N GLU A 37 -8.17 -0.75 37.26
CA GLU A 37 -7.41 -1.04 36.04
C GLU A 37 -7.93 -2.28 35.32
N ALA A 38 -8.35 -3.31 36.05
CA ALA A 38 -8.96 -4.51 35.49
C ALA A 38 -10.34 -4.26 34.86
N LEU A 39 -11.13 -3.31 35.38
CA LEU A 39 -12.48 -3.01 34.90
C LEU A 39 -12.52 -1.92 33.81
N VAL A 40 -11.46 -1.12 33.65
CA VAL A 40 -11.35 -0.06 32.63
C VAL A 40 -11.54 -0.61 31.19
N PRO A 41 -10.90 -1.72 30.77
CA PRO A 41 -11.14 -2.32 29.46
C PRO A 41 -12.60 -2.71 29.24
N THR A 42 -13.26 -3.28 30.25
CA THR A 42 -14.67 -3.68 30.19
C THR A 42 -15.60 -2.46 30.14
N ALA A 43 -15.32 -1.41 30.91
CA ALA A 43 -16.07 -0.15 30.84
C ALA A 43 -15.93 0.52 29.45
N HIS A 44 -14.73 0.45 28.85
CA HIS A 44 -14.52 0.92 27.48
C HIS A 44 -15.23 0.05 26.44
N ALA A 45 -15.25 -1.28 26.60
CA ALA A 45 -16.01 -2.19 25.73
C ALA A 45 -17.54 -1.99 25.87
N GLN A 46 -18.02 -1.69 27.07
CA GLN A 46 -19.43 -1.40 27.32
C GLN A 46 -19.83 0.00 26.81
N ALA A 47 -18.91 0.97 26.85
CA ALA A 47 -19.05 2.26 26.17
C ALA A 47 -19.08 2.12 24.65
N ALA A 48 -18.27 1.22 24.08
CA ALA A 48 -18.29 0.91 22.66
C ALA A 48 -19.61 0.25 22.20
N SER A 49 -20.36 -0.37 23.12
CA SER A 49 -21.70 -0.93 22.85
C SER A 49 -22.86 -0.01 23.27
N GLY A 50 -22.57 1.12 23.93
CA GLY A 50 -23.55 2.04 24.52
C GLY A 50 -23.62 3.39 23.81
N GLY A 51 -24.16 3.41 22.59
CA GLY A 51 -24.54 4.64 21.88
C GLY A 51 -24.15 4.64 20.42
N ALA A 52 -25.03 4.15 19.54
CA ALA A 52 -24.88 4.22 18.08
C ALA A 52 -24.63 5.66 17.56
N PHE A 53 -25.05 6.64 18.36
CA PHE A 53 -24.92 8.07 18.17
C PHE A 53 -24.68 8.73 19.53
N LYS A 54 -23.94 9.83 19.55
CA LYS A 54 -23.83 10.72 20.72
C LYS A 54 -23.83 12.18 20.26
N MET A 55 -24.45 13.04 21.05
CA MET A 55 -24.32 14.49 20.88
C MET A 55 -23.09 14.97 21.62
N VAL A 56 -22.25 15.75 20.94
CA VAL A 56 -21.06 16.40 21.52
C VAL A 56 -21.26 17.89 21.45
N GLU A 57 -20.94 18.59 22.53
CA GLU A 57 -20.87 20.04 22.58
C GLU A 57 -19.41 20.44 22.85
N GLY A 58 -18.80 21.18 21.94
CA GLY A 58 -17.37 21.47 21.94
C GLY A 58 -16.97 22.30 20.73
N THR A 59 -15.67 22.55 20.55
CA THR A 59 -15.18 23.21 19.32
C THR A 59 -15.34 22.28 18.10
N GLY A 60 -15.28 22.84 16.89
CA GLY A 60 -15.26 22.03 15.67
C GLY A 60 -14.11 21.02 15.65
N ALA A 61 -12.93 21.39 16.17
CA ALA A 61 -11.78 20.50 16.31
C ALA A 61 -12.01 19.35 17.31
N GLU A 62 -12.70 19.60 18.43
CA GLU A 62 -13.10 18.53 19.35
C GLU A 62 -14.09 17.57 18.67
N CYS A 63 -15.08 18.11 17.96
CA CYS A 63 -16.05 17.29 17.22
C CYS A 63 -15.38 16.47 16.11
N PHE A 64 -14.36 17.03 15.45
CA PHE A 64 -13.52 16.31 14.49
C PHE A 64 -12.84 15.09 15.14
N ALA A 65 -12.14 15.31 16.26
CA ALA A 65 -11.45 14.25 16.99
C ALA A 65 -12.43 13.16 17.48
N GLU A 66 -13.60 13.54 18.01
CA GLU A 66 -14.63 12.58 18.42
C GLU A 66 -15.13 11.73 17.24
N GLN A 67 -15.29 12.32 16.06
CA GLN A 67 -15.71 11.57 14.88
C GLN A 67 -14.59 10.67 14.34
N LEU A 68 -13.32 11.06 14.43
CA LEU A 68 -12.20 10.18 14.07
C LEU A 68 -12.20 8.92 14.96
N ILE A 69 -12.37 9.10 16.28
CA ILE A 69 -12.49 7.99 17.24
C ILE A 69 -13.68 7.10 16.88
N ALA A 70 -14.85 7.70 16.62
CA ALA A 70 -16.04 6.97 16.20
C ALA A 70 -15.90 6.30 14.82
N SER A 71 -14.92 6.74 14.01
CA SER A 71 -14.54 6.13 12.74
C SER A 71 -13.53 5.00 12.88
N GLY A 72 -13.09 4.68 14.10
CA GLY A 72 -12.10 3.65 14.38
C GLY A 72 -10.65 4.10 14.15
N VAL A 73 -10.41 5.40 13.92
CA VAL A 73 -9.07 5.93 13.69
C VAL A 73 -8.26 5.85 14.97
N LYS A 74 -7.07 5.27 14.88
CA LYS A 74 -6.07 5.20 15.96
C LYS A 74 -4.87 6.11 15.70
N TYR A 75 -4.44 6.19 14.45
CA TYR A 75 -3.30 7.00 14.03
C TYR A 75 -3.77 8.12 13.11
N VAL A 76 -3.21 9.30 13.30
CA VAL A 76 -3.42 10.46 12.44
C VAL A 76 -2.07 10.82 11.86
N PHE A 77 -1.89 10.73 10.55
CA PHE A 77 -0.63 11.07 9.91
C PHE A 77 -0.70 12.51 9.46
N GLY A 78 0.15 13.39 9.98
CA GLY A 78 0.08 14.79 9.60
C GLY A 78 1.36 15.56 9.80
N ASN A 79 1.50 16.59 8.99
CA ASN A 79 2.54 17.60 9.10
C ASN A 79 2.11 18.68 10.10
N SER A 80 3.06 19.42 10.68
CA SER A 80 2.72 20.52 11.59
C SER A 80 2.11 21.67 10.79
N ALA A 81 0.93 22.15 11.18
CA ALA A 81 0.20 23.20 10.50
C ALA A 81 -0.40 24.21 11.51
N SER A 82 -0.26 25.51 11.24
CA SER A 82 -0.66 26.56 12.19
C SER A 82 -2.17 26.60 12.46
N GLU A 83 -2.98 26.37 11.43
CA GLU A 83 -4.44 26.48 11.50
C GLU A 83 -5.12 25.20 12.06
N ASP A 84 -4.36 24.13 12.30
CA ASP A 84 -4.82 22.92 12.99
C ASP A 84 -4.53 22.97 14.51
N ALA A 85 -4.11 24.12 15.06
CA ALA A 85 -3.76 24.26 16.48
C ALA A 85 -4.85 23.77 17.44
N HIS A 86 -6.12 24.08 17.16
CA HIS A 86 -7.26 23.60 17.96
C HIS A 86 -7.44 22.08 17.90
N PHE A 87 -7.05 21.44 16.80
CA PHE A 87 -7.04 19.99 16.72
C PHE A 87 -5.91 19.40 17.56
N TYR A 88 -4.72 19.99 17.54
CA TYR A 88 -3.63 19.55 18.42
C TYR A 88 -4.00 19.68 19.90
N GLU A 89 -4.65 20.76 20.29
CA GLU A 89 -5.18 20.94 21.64
C GLU A 89 -6.21 19.85 21.98
N ALA A 90 -7.15 19.56 21.06
CA ALA A 90 -8.16 18.52 21.26
C ALA A 90 -7.56 17.11 21.46
N LEU A 91 -6.35 16.84 20.95
CA LEU A 91 -5.66 15.55 21.14
C LEU A 91 -5.14 15.34 22.56
N VAL A 92 -4.91 16.42 23.34
CA VAL A 92 -4.40 16.35 24.72
C VAL A 92 -5.29 15.48 25.60
N ASP A 93 -6.61 15.63 25.45
CA ASP A 93 -7.61 14.88 26.21
C ASP A 93 -8.08 13.58 25.52
N ARG A 94 -7.51 13.27 24.33
CA ARG A 94 -7.95 12.16 23.46
C ARG A 94 -6.79 11.22 23.11
N PRO A 95 -6.16 10.56 24.11
CA PRO A 95 -5.00 9.69 23.89
C PRO A 95 -5.27 8.45 23.03
N GLN A 96 -6.55 8.18 22.69
CA GLN A 96 -6.93 7.15 21.74
C GLN A 96 -6.48 7.50 20.32
N LEU A 97 -6.35 8.79 20.00
CA LEU A 97 -5.79 9.29 18.75
C LEU A 97 -4.31 9.59 18.94
N LYS A 98 -3.47 8.89 18.17
CA LYS A 98 -2.02 9.06 18.18
C LYS A 98 -1.59 9.84 16.94
N TYR A 99 -1.13 11.06 17.15
CA TYR A 99 -0.60 11.88 16.07
C TYR A 99 0.80 11.42 15.65
N ILE A 100 0.91 10.99 14.41
CA ILE A 100 2.16 10.64 13.76
C ILE A 100 2.63 11.88 12.99
N LEU A 101 3.51 12.66 13.62
CA LEU A 101 4.12 13.82 12.97
C LEU A 101 5.00 13.35 11.81
N THR A 102 4.70 13.84 10.60
CA THR A 102 5.47 13.57 9.39
C THR A 102 6.20 14.84 8.97
N PRO A 103 7.52 14.78 8.71
CA PRO A 103 8.31 15.97 8.32
C PRO A 103 8.10 16.38 6.85
N HIS A 104 7.45 15.53 6.05
CA HIS A 104 7.07 15.84 4.67
C HIS A 104 5.76 15.09 4.32
N GLU A 105 4.87 15.80 3.64
CA GLU A 105 3.49 15.40 3.34
C GLU A 105 3.40 14.13 2.49
N GLY A 106 4.12 14.09 1.36
CA GLY A 106 4.21 12.91 0.48
C GLY A 106 4.62 11.62 1.24
N PRO A 107 5.84 11.53 1.80
CA PRO A 107 6.26 10.33 2.53
C PRO A 107 5.36 9.99 3.72
N GLY A 108 4.75 10.99 4.37
CA GLY A 108 3.73 10.78 5.41
C GLY A 108 2.46 10.13 4.88
N ALA A 109 1.95 10.58 3.73
CA ALA A 109 0.81 9.97 3.05
C ALA A 109 1.12 8.53 2.58
N ALA A 110 2.35 8.27 2.11
CA ALA A 110 2.79 6.90 1.81
C ALA A 110 2.84 6.01 3.06
N MET A 111 3.26 6.56 4.21
CA MET A 111 3.22 5.86 5.50
C MET A 111 1.79 5.51 5.92
N ALA A 112 0.85 6.44 5.77
CA ALA A 112 -0.56 6.16 6.02
C ALA A 112 -1.11 5.08 5.08
N ALA A 113 -0.79 5.14 3.79
CA ALA A 113 -1.18 4.11 2.82
C ALA A 113 -0.60 2.74 3.17
N GLY A 114 0.68 2.66 3.56
CA GLY A 114 1.29 1.43 4.03
C GLY A 114 0.60 0.84 5.26
N TYR A 115 0.23 1.69 6.22
CA TYR A 115 -0.55 1.27 7.39
C TYR A 115 -1.90 0.66 6.98
N VAL A 116 -2.66 1.33 6.11
CA VAL A 116 -3.97 0.84 5.64
C VAL A 116 -3.81 -0.47 4.89
N LYS A 117 -2.89 -0.55 3.93
CA LYS A 117 -2.67 -1.76 3.10
C LYS A 117 -2.35 -2.97 3.98
N ALA A 118 -1.54 -2.77 5.03
CA ALA A 118 -1.11 -3.86 5.90
C ALA A 118 -2.15 -4.20 6.97
N SER A 119 -2.79 -3.23 7.60
CA SER A 119 -3.73 -3.46 8.72
C SER A 119 -5.18 -3.70 8.29
N GLY A 120 -5.62 -3.04 7.20
CA GLY A 120 -7.02 -2.86 6.85
C GLY A 120 -7.76 -1.83 7.72
N GLU A 121 -7.07 -1.19 8.66
CA GLU A 121 -7.66 -0.27 9.63
C GLU A 121 -7.71 1.18 9.10
N PRO A 122 -8.72 1.97 9.53
CA PRO A 122 -8.89 3.34 9.08
C PRO A 122 -7.84 4.30 9.65
N THR A 123 -7.42 5.22 8.80
CA THR A 123 -6.53 6.33 9.16
C THR A 123 -6.83 7.55 8.30
N ILE A 124 -6.28 8.70 8.70
CA ILE A 124 -6.39 9.96 7.96
C ILE A 124 -5.01 10.58 7.73
N VAL A 125 -4.88 11.27 6.59
CA VAL A 125 -3.72 12.07 6.19
C VAL A 125 -4.11 13.55 6.31
N MET A 126 -3.53 14.26 7.28
CA MET A 126 -3.82 15.67 7.57
C MET A 126 -2.71 16.59 7.05
N GLN A 127 -3.08 17.60 6.27
CA GLN A 127 -2.16 18.43 5.49
C GLN A 127 -2.42 19.92 5.72
N ALA A 128 -1.35 20.72 5.70
CA ALA A 128 -1.44 22.18 5.83
C ALA A 128 -2.01 22.80 4.55
N ALA A 129 -3.23 23.35 4.61
CA ALA A 129 -3.85 24.11 3.52
C ALA A 129 -3.74 23.43 2.12
N VAL A 130 -3.65 24.24 1.06
CA VAL A 130 -3.32 23.78 -0.30
C VAL A 130 -1.85 23.38 -0.44
N VAL A 131 -0.93 24.02 0.30
CA VAL A 131 0.53 23.84 0.12
C VAL A 131 1.00 22.44 0.52
N GLY A 132 0.49 21.92 1.63
CA GLY A 132 0.71 20.54 2.06
C GLY A 132 -0.09 19.56 1.21
N LEU A 133 -1.31 19.93 0.81
CA LEU A 133 -2.15 19.11 -0.06
C LEU A 133 -1.41 18.75 -1.37
N VAL A 134 -0.82 19.74 -2.05
CA VAL A 134 -0.10 19.49 -3.32
C VAL A 134 1.15 18.64 -3.14
N ASN A 135 1.83 18.71 -1.99
CA ASN A 135 2.94 17.82 -1.66
C ASN A 135 2.48 16.37 -1.42
N ALA A 136 1.26 16.16 -0.90
CA ALA A 136 0.70 14.83 -0.65
C ALA A 136 0.06 14.17 -1.89
N MET A 137 -0.33 14.97 -2.90
CA MET A 137 -1.10 14.51 -4.06
C MET A 137 -0.44 13.39 -4.86
N GLY A 138 0.89 13.36 -4.91
CA GLY A 138 1.62 12.26 -5.56
C GLY A 138 1.28 10.89 -4.97
N GLN A 139 1.17 10.81 -3.65
CA GLN A 139 0.80 9.59 -2.94
C GLN A 139 -0.72 9.38 -2.89
N MET A 140 -1.53 10.45 -2.99
CA MET A 140 -2.96 10.34 -3.26
C MET A 140 -3.22 9.63 -4.61
N PHE A 141 -2.43 9.96 -5.64
CA PHE A 141 -2.53 9.30 -6.95
C PHE A 141 -2.15 7.82 -6.88
N ASN A 142 -1.11 7.45 -6.10
CA ASN A 142 -0.81 6.05 -5.83
C ASN A 142 -2.01 5.36 -5.17
N ALA A 143 -2.55 5.91 -4.08
CA ALA A 143 -3.72 5.35 -3.40
C ALA A 143 -4.94 5.20 -4.35
N TYR A 144 -5.16 6.16 -5.27
CA TYR A 144 -6.21 6.10 -6.27
C TYR A 144 -6.01 4.95 -7.27
N LYS A 145 -4.80 4.83 -7.83
CA LYS A 145 -4.47 3.78 -8.79
C LYS A 145 -4.50 2.40 -8.16
N GLU A 146 -4.19 2.33 -6.88
CA GLU A 146 -4.12 1.12 -6.07
C GLU A 146 -5.43 0.74 -5.40
N GLN A 147 -6.48 1.57 -5.54
CA GLN A 147 -7.73 1.39 -4.81
C GLN A 147 -7.49 1.21 -3.30
N THR A 148 -6.59 2.01 -2.71
CA THR A 148 -6.37 2.02 -1.26
C THR A 148 -7.37 2.98 -0.60
N PRO A 149 -8.17 2.54 0.38
CA PRO A 149 -9.13 3.40 1.06
C PRO A 149 -8.39 4.33 2.03
N LEU A 150 -8.31 5.62 1.71
CA LEU A 150 -7.55 6.58 2.53
C LEU A 150 -8.25 7.95 2.54
N VAL A 151 -8.44 8.53 3.72
CA VAL A 151 -9.03 9.87 3.84
C VAL A 151 -7.89 10.89 3.88
N PHE A 152 -7.95 11.87 2.99
CA PHE A 152 -7.11 13.05 3.01
C PHE A 152 -7.90 14.23 3.54
N TYR A 153 -7.26 15.06 4.35
CA TYR A 153 -7.81 16.30 4.87
C TYR A 153 -6.79 17.42 4.74
N SER A 154 -7.28 18.59 4.32
CA SER A 154 -6.66 19.86 4.66
C SER A 154 -7.73 20.91 4.92
N TYR A 155 -7.44 21.82 5.85
CA TYR A 155 -8.23 23.03 6.02
C TYR A 155 -8.10 23.93 4.78
N ARG A 156 -8.99 24.90 4.67
CA ARG A 156 -8.79 26.06 3.82
C ARG A 156 -8.38 27.26 4.67
N THR A 157 -7.34 27.97 4.25
CA THR A 157 -6.82 29.14 4.99
C THR A 157 -7.72 30.37 4.85
N ASP A 158 -8.49 30.45 3.77
CA ASP A 158 -9.58 31.42 3.71
C ASP A 158 -10.60 31.09 4.79
N GLN A 159 -10.78 32.01 5.72
CA GLN A 159 -11.82 31.92 6.75
C GLN A 159 -13.14 32.46 6.21
N SER A 160 -14.26 32.01 6.78
CA SER A 160 -15.61 32.35 6.30
C SER A 160 -15.86 33.86 6.15
N GLY A 161 -15.27 34.69 7.02
CA GLY A 161 -15.39 36.15 6.99
C GLY A 161 -14.43 36.90 6.05
N ARG A 162 -13.46 36.22 5.42
CA ARG A 162 -12.42 36.85 4.57
C ARG A 162 -12.06 36.08 3.29
N ALA A 163 -12.84 35.05 2.94
CA ALA A 163 -12.61 34.25 1.73
C ALA A 163 -12.73 35.05 0.42
N GLY A 164 -11.98 34.63 -0.59
CA GLY A 164 -11.99 35.23 -1.93
C GLY A 164 -11.06 36.44 -2.07
N ARG A 165 -10.02 36.54 -1.24
CA ARG A 165 -9.13 37.72 -1.18
C ARG A 165 -7.68 37.44 -1.61
N ASP A 166 -7.42 36.25 -2.16
CA ASP A 166 -6.05 35.81 -2.52
C ASP A 166 -5.11 35.91 -1.32
N GLY A 167 -5.59 35.46 -0.16
CA GLY A 167 -4.86 35.48 1.10
C GLY A 167 -3.71 34.48 1.12
N PHE A 168 -2.99 34.48 2.25
CA PHE A 168 -1.92 33.53 2.51
C PHE A 168 -2.42 32.07 2.36
N GLU A 169 -1.73 31.27 1.54
CA GLU A 169 -2.06 29.86 1.27
C GLU A 169 -3.51 29.63 0.78
N GLU A 170 -4.14 30.65 0.17
CA GLU A 170 -5.49 30.56 -0.39
C GLU A 170 -5.45 30.09 -1.85
N VAL A 171 -6.39 29.23 -2.22
CA VAL A 171 -6.67 28.90 -3.61
C VAL A 171 -8.18 28.83 -3.83
N ALA A 172 -8.63 29.29 -4.99
CA ALA A 172 -10.00 29.09 -5.42
C ALA A 172 -10.26 27.59 -5.67
N ASN A 173 -11.41 27.10 -5.19
CA ASN A 173 -11.89 25.74 -5.45
C ASN A 173 -10.87 24.62 -5.14
N GLN A 174 -10.30 24.61 -3.93
CA GLN A 174 -9.24 23.68 -3.52
C GLN A 174 -9.62 22.21 -3.74
N GLU A 175 -10.88 21.86 -3.54
CA GLU A 175 -11.42 20.52 -3.77
C GLU A 175 -11.37 20.06 -5.24
N GLN A 176 -11.43 20.98 -6.21
CA GLN A 176 -11.34 20.64 -7.64
C GLN A 176 -9.94 20.13 -8.02
N ILE A 177 -8.91 20.53 -7.27
CA ILE A 177 -7.52 20.09 -7.48
C ILE A 177 -7.39 18.57 -7.35
N VAL A 178 -8.18 17.96 -6.45
CA VAL A 178 -8.09 16.53 -6.10
C VAL A 178 -9.25 15.69 -6.64
N GLN A 179 -10.28 16.33 -7.21
CA GLN A 179 -11.48 15.65 -7.70
C GLN A 179 -11.18 14.52 -8.71
N PRO A 180 -10.23 14.63 -9.67
CA PRO A 180 -9.96 13.56 -10.63
C PRO A 180 -9.33 12.29 -10.02
N MET A 181 -8.82 12.38 -8.80
CA MET A 181 -8.08 11.31 -8.11
C MET A 181 -8.71 10.89 -6.78
N THR A 182 -9.95 11.32 -6.50
CA THR A 182 -10.68 10.94 -5.29
C THR A 182 -12.07 10.42 -5.63
N LYS A 183 -12.57 9.47 -4.84
CA LYS A 183 -13.94 8.95 -4.97
C LYS A 183 -15.00 9.91 -4.48
N TYR A 184 -14.61 10.78 -3.55
CA TYR A 184 -15.48 11.71 -2.86
C TYR A 184 -14.62 12.87 -2.38
N ALA A 185 -15.05 14.09 -2.66
CA ALA A 185 -14.47 15.31 -2.15
C ALA A 185 -15.61 16.16 -1.55
N TRP A 186 -15.43 16.68 -0.35
CA TRP A 186 -16.49 17.44 0.30
C TRP A 186 -15.96 18.57 1.19
N LEU A 187 -16.63 19.71 1.09
CA LEU A 187 -16.39 20.91 1.88
C LEU A 187 -17.47 21.04 2.96
N ALA A 188 -17.10 20.97 4.23
CA ALA A 188 -18.02 21.32 5.31
C ALA A 188 -18.24 22.84 5.30
N ARG A 189 -19.51 23.26 5.19
CA ARG A 189 -19.89 24.68 5.08
C ARG A 189 -20.21 25.34 6.42
N ARG A 190 -20.23 24.56 7.50
CA ARG A 190 -20.41 25.01 8.89
C ARG A 190 -19.61 24.09 9.83
N PRO A 191 -19.20 24.56 11.01
CA PRO A 191 -18.47 23.75 11.98
C PRO A 191 -19.22 22.50 12.46
N ASP A 192 -20.55 22.56 12.63
CA ASP A 192 -21.36 21.40 13.05
C ASP A 192 -21.45 20.28 11.99
N MET A 193 -21.07 20.58 10.74
CA MET A 193 -21.01 19.61 9.64
C MET A 193 -19.66 18.86 9.56
N ILE A 194 -18.67 19.21 10.39
CA ILE A 194 -17.35 18.54 10.37
C ILE A 194 -17.49 17.03 10.62
N PRO A 195 -18.18 16.55 11.69
CA PRO A 195 -18.38 15.12 11.89
C PRO A 195 -19.07 14.42 10.72
N GLU A 196 -20.05 15.08 10.10
CA GLU A 196 -20.75 14.53 8.95
C GLU A 196 -19.82 14.36 7.73
N THR A 197 -19.00 15.39 7.49
CA THR A 197 -18.05 15.38 6.38
C THR A 197 -17.03 14.25 6.55
N VAL A 198 -16.49 14.08 7.75
CA VAL A 198 -15.51 13.04 8.08
C VAL A 198 -16.11 11.64 7.94
N ARG A 199 -17.29 11.39 8.53
CA ARG A 199 -17.91 10.06 8.46
C ARG A 199 -18.32 9.67 7.03
N ARG A 200 -18.74 10.64 6.21
CA ARG A 200 -19.01 10.43 4.78
C ARG A 200 -17.74 10.10 4.00
N ALA A 201 -16.63 10.77 4.28
CA ALA A 201 -15.34 10.49 3.65
C ALA A 201 -14.88 9.06 3.95
N PHE A 202 -14.89 8.63 5.22
CA PHE A 202 -14.56 7.24 5.59
C PHE A 202 -15.51 6.23 4.95
N LYS A 203 -16.82 6.45 5.02
CA LYS A 203 -17.81 5.57 4.39
C LYS A 203 -17.53 5.40 2.88
N ALA A 204 -17.31 6.51 2.18
CA ALA A 204 -17.05 6.49 0.75
C ALA A 204 -15.71 5.81 0.43
N ALA A 205 -14.65 6.03 1.21
CA ALA A 205 -13.35 5.39 1.01
C ALA A 205 -13.44 3.86 1.17
N TRP A 206 -14.11 3.37 2.23
CA TRP A 206 -14.27 1.96 2.57
C TRP A 206 -15.43 1.22 1.88
N THR A 207 -16.17 1.86 0.99
CA THR A 207 -17.16 1.15 0.15
C THR A 207 -16.48 0.68 -1.14
N PRO A 208 -16.41 -0.62 -1.48
CA PRO A 208 -15.81 -1.08 -2.73
C PRO A 208 -16.48 -0.50 -3.99
N PRO A 209 -15.74 -0.28 -5.11
CA PRO A 209 -14.28 -0.37 -5.20
C PRO A 209 -13.62 0.71 -4.34
N PHE A 210 -12.63 0.34 -3.54
CA PHE A 210 -11.98 1.25 -2.59
C PHE A 210 -11.21 2.37 -3.30
N GLY A 211 -10.89 3.44 -2.57
CA GLY A 211 -10.09 4.53 -3.08
C GLY A 211 -10.04 5.74 -2.14
N PRO A 212 -9.17 6.72 -2.44
CA PRO A 212 -8.98 7.86 -1.58
C PRO A 212 -10.18 8.82 -1.64
N THR A 213 -10.38 9.56 -0.55
CA THR A 213 -11.40 10.61 -0.43
C THR A 213 -10.77 11.85 0.18
N TYR A 214 -11.45 12.99 0.02
CA TYR A 214 -10.97 14.28 0.50
C TYR A 214 -12.04 15.00 1.31
N ALA A 215 -11.68 15.47 2.50
CA ALA A 215 -12.50 16.29 3.38
C ALA A 215 -11.82 17.64 3.60
N SER A 216 -12.59 18.72 3.64
CA SER A 216 -12.06 20.07 3.86
C SER A 216 -13.10 20.98 4.51
N TRP A 217 -12.64 22.06 5.14
CA TRP A 217 -13.46 23.14 5.70
C TRP A 217 -12.59 24.37 5.96
N HIS A 218 -13.22 25.54 6.16
CA HIS A 218 -12.52 26.76 6.51
C HIS A 218 -11.89 26.66 7.90
N SER A 219 -10.66 27.17 8.08
CA SER A 219 -9.90 26.94 9.32
C SER A 219 -10.55 27.53 10.58
N ASP A 220 -11.30 28.62 10.46
CA ASP A 220 -12.04 29.24 11.55
C ASP A 220 -13.07 28.30 12.19
N TYR A 221 -13.58 27.31 11.43
CA TYR A 221 -14.52 26.33 11.96
C TYR A 221 -13.91 25.41 13.02
N ASN A 222 -12.58 25.33 13.11
CA ASN A 222 -11.90 24.53 14.14
C ASN A 222 -12.10 25.09 15.55
N ASP A 223 -12.24 26.43 15.70
CA ASP A 223 -12.38 27.12 17.00
C ASP A 223 -13.85 27.32 17.42
N GLU A 224 -14.77 27.38 16.45
CA GLU A 224 -16.18 27.62 16.75
C GLU A 224 -16.82 26.52 17.61
N ARG A 225 -17.52 26.93 18.67
CA ARG A 225 -18.26 26.02 19.55
C ARG A 225 -19.59 25.62 18.92
N VAL A 226 -19.81 24.31 18.82
CA VAL A 226 -21.00 23.72 18.21
C VAL A 226 -21.54 22.56 19.03
N ARG A 227 -22.80 22.21 18.75
CA ARG A 227 -23.41 20.96 19.20
C ARG A 227 -23.60 20.06 17.97
N ALA A 228 -22.82 18.99 17.87
CA ALA A 228 -22.79 18.12 16.69
C ALA A 228 -23.07 16.65 17.04
N GLU A 229 -23.63 15.92 16.09
CA GLU A 229 -23.88 14.49 16.21
C GLU A 229 -22.67 13.68 15.74
N ILE A 230 -22.20 12.79 16.60
CA ILE A 230 -21.14 11.82 16.31
C ILE A 230 -21.78 10.43 16.14
N ILE A 231 -21.48 9.79 15.02
CA ILE A 231 -22.04 8.47 14.67
C ILE A 231 -20.92 7.45 14.51
N ALA A 232 -21.08 6.28 15.13
CA ALA A 232 -20.13 5.18 14.99
C ALA A 232 -20.14 4.61 13.56
N HIS A 233 -18.95 4.34 13.00
CA HIS A 233 -18.82 3.89 11.60
C HIS A 233 -19.57 2.59 11.28
N GLU A 234 -19.67 1.67 12.25
CA GLU A 234 -20.42 0.41 12.12
C GLU A 234 -21.92 0.59 11.80
N LYS A 235 -22.47 1.79 12.01
CA LYS A 235 -23.86 2.16 11.65
C LYS A 235 -23.97 2.77 10.25
N LEU A 236 -22.84 3.11 9.64
CA LEU A 236 -22.75 3.78 8.33
C LEU A 236 -22.24 2.84 7.24
N ASP A 237 -21.61 1.73 7.62
CA ASP A 237 -21.15 0.66 6.73
C ASP A 237 -22.36 0.01 6.01
N PRO A 238 -22.44 0.11 4.67
CA PRO A 238 -23.53 -0.49 3.89
C PRO A 238 -23.55 -2.04 3.91
N ARG A 239 -22.54 -2.71 4.51
CA ARG A 239 -22.42 -4.18 4.61
C ARG A 239 -22.65 -4.87 3.27
N MET A 240 -21.85 -4.51 2.27
CA MET A 240 -21.98 -5.01 0.91
C MET A 240 -21.79 -6.54 0.85
N ARG A 241 -22.78 -7.25 0.28
CA ARG A 241 -22.70 -8.67 -0.10
C ARG A 241 -23.15 -8.83 -1.55
N VAL A 242 -22.27 -8.48 -2.48
CA VAL A 242 -22.57 -8.56 -3.92
C VAL A 242 -22.19 -9.95 -4.43
N ARG A 243 -23.17 -10.70 -4.92
CA ARG A 243 -23.00 -12.00 -5.57
C ARG A 243 -23.21 -11.87 -7.07
N PRO A 244 -22.52 -12.68 -7.89
CA PRO A 244 -22.68 -12.64 -9.34
C PRO A 244 -24.07 -13.15 -9.77
N ASN A 245 -24.50 -12.80 -10.98
CA ASN A 245 -25.72 -13.35 -11.59
C ASN A 245 -25.60 -14.89 -11.71
N PRO A 246 -26.49 -15.70 -11.11
CA PRO A 246 -26.41 -17.15 -11.15
C PRO A 246 -26.35 -17.74 -12.57
N ALA A 247 -27.08 -17.16 -13.53
CA ALA A 247 -27.06 -17.63 -14.91
C ALA A 247 -25.68 -17.44 -15.56
N GLU A 248 -24.98 -16.36 -15.23
CA GLU A 248 -23.62 -16.10 -15.70
C GLU A 248 -22.60 -17.00 -14.98
N VAL A 249 -22.83 -17.34 -13.71
CA VAL A 249 -22.03 -18.34 -12.99
C VAL A 249 -22.11 -19.70 -13.67
N ASP A 250 -23.31 -20.15 -14.03
CA ASP A 250 -23.51 -21.43 -14.74
C ASP A 250 -22.82 -21.41 -16.12
N ARG A 251 -22.91 -20.28 -16.85
CA ARG A 251 -22.22 -20.10 -18.12
C ARG A 251 -20.70 -20.15 -17.96
N ALA A 252 -20.14 -19.45 -16.97
CA ALA A 252 -18.71 -19.48 -16.66
C ALA A 252 -18.25 -20.89 -16.29
N ALA A 253 -18.99 -21.60 -15.43
CA ALA A 253 -18.65 -22.95 -14.99
C ALA A 253 -18.58 -23.93 -16.18
N LYS A 254 -19.58 -23.91 -17.07
CA LYS A 254 -19.59 -24.72 -18.30
C LYS A 254 -18.40 -24.39 -19.19
N MET A 255 -18.17 -23.09 -19.42
CA MET A 255 -17.07 -22.62 -20.27
C MET A 255 -15.68 -23.08 -19.74
N LEU A 256 -15.45 -23.01 -18.43
CA LEU A 256 -14.21 -23.45 -17.81
C LEU A 256 -14.01 -24.97 -17.85
N LEU A 257 -15.09 -25.76 -17.71
CA LEU A 257 -15.03 -27.22 -17.78
C LEU A 257 -14.77 -27.72 -19.21
N GLU A 258 -15.38 -27.08 -20.20
CA GLU A 258 -15.20 -27.40 -21.62
C GLU A 258 -13.82 -26.98 -22.14
N ALA A 259 -13.24 -25.91 -21.59
CA ALA A 259 -11.93 -25.38 -21.96
C ALA A 259 -10.87 -26.47 -22.08
N ARG A 260 -10.05 -26.40 -23.12
CA ARG A 260 -8.86 -27.23 -23.30
C ARG A 260 -7.74 -26.74 -22.39
N MET A 261 -7.50 -25.43 -22.36
CA MET A 261 -6.43 -24.79 -21.61
C MET A 261 -6.92 -23.47 -20.97
N PRO A 262 -7.72 -23.55 -19.89
CA PRO A 262 -8.12 -22.37 -19.16
C PRO A 262 -6.91 -21.74 -18.45
N LEU A 263 -6.94 -20.43 -18.22
CA LEU A 263 -5.92 -19.70 -17.45
C LEU A 263 -6.59 -18.73 -16.48
N MET A 264 -6.10 -18.68 -15.24
CA MET A 264 -6.53 -17.70 -14.25
C MET A 264 -5.53 -16.55 -14.13
N ILE A 265 -6.02 -15.32 -14.24
CA ILE A 265 -5.33 -14.10 -13.80
C ILE A 265 -5.89 -13.75 -12.43
N VAL A 266 -5.02 -13.71 -11.41
CA VAL A 266 -5.40 -13.21 -10.08
C VAL A 266 -5.00 -11.74 -9.90
N GLY A 267 -5.77 -11.01 -9.10
CA GLY A 267 -5.47 -9.62 -8.75
C GLY A 267 -5.75 -9.29 -7.30
N ASP A 268 -5.51 -8.01 -6.96
CA ASP A 268 -5.43 -7.54 -5.58
C ASP A 268 -6.74 -7.70 -4.78
N GLU A 269 -7.91 -7.78 -5.44
CA GLU A 269 -9.17 -8.07 -4.73
C GLU A 269 -9.17 -9.46 -4.07
N VAL A 270 -8.40 -10.43 -4.61
CA VAL A 270 -8.28 -11.76 -4.00
C VAL A 270 -7.58 -11.67 -2.64
N ASN A 271 -6.58 -10.79 -2.50
CA ASN A 271 -5.92 -10.55 -1.23
C ASN A 271 -6.83 -9.76 -0.27
N THR A 272 -7.42 -8.65 -0.71
CA THR A 272 -8.24 -7.79 0.17
C THR A 272 -9.53 -8.47 0.64
N ALA A 273 -10.11 -9.37 -0.18
CA ALA A 273 -11.26 -10.20 0.19
C ALA A 273 -10.87 -11.49 0.95
N LYS A 274 -9.58 -11.69 1.28
CA LYS A 274 -9.04 -12.89 1.95
C LYS A 274 -9.42 -14.19 1.23
N ALA A 275 -9.39 -14.17 -0.10
CA ALA A 275 -9.91 -15.22 -0.97
C ALA A 275 -8.81 -16.06 -1.66
N ILE A 276 -7.54 -15.92 -1.28
CA ILE A 276 -6.42 -16.66 -1.88
C ILE A 276 -6.69 -18.18 -1.91
N GLY A 277 -7.10 -18.76 -0.78
CA GLY A 277 -7.39 -20.20 -0.70
C GLY A 277 -8.56 -20.63 -1.59
N LYS A 278 -9.52 -19.74 -1.85
CA LYS A 278 -10.65 -20.01 -2.77
C LYS A 278 -10.17 -20.01 -4.22
N ALA A 279 -9.28 -19.07 -4.59
CA ALA A 279 -8.66 -19.04 -5.91
C ALA A 279 -7.79 -20.29 -6.16
N VAL A 280 -6.97 -20.69 -5.17
CA VAL A 280 -6.19 -21.95 -5.20
C VAL A 280 -7.11 -23.15 -5.41
N LYS A 281 -8.17 -23.28 -4.61
CA LYS A 281 -9.13 -24.39 -4.73
C LYS A 281 -9.76 -24.49 -6.12
N LEU A 282 -10.17 -23.36 -6.71
CA LEU A 282 -10.74 -23.34 -8.06
C LEU A 282 -9.69 -23.72 -9.12
N ALA A 283 -8.46 -23.20 -8.98
CA ALA A 283 -7.36 -23.54 -9.87
C ALA A 283 -7.01 -25.03 -9.82
N GLU A 284 -6.91 -25.63 -8.64
CA GLU A 284 -6.67 -27.06 -8.43
C GLU A 284 -7.80 -27.93 -9.01
N LEU A 285 -9.06 -27.55 -8.77
CA LEU A 285 -10.23 -28.29 -9.26
C LEU A 285 -10.25 -28.40 -10.79
N LEU A 286 -9.74 -27.39 -11.48
CA LEU A 286 -9.67 -27.32 -12.93
C LEU A 286 -8.29 -27.64 -13.51
N GLY A 287 -7.29 -27.93 -12.67
CA GLY A 287 -5.88 -28.06 -13.09
C GLY A 287 -5.37 -26.84 -13.86
N MET A 288 -5.88 -25.65 -13.53
CA MET A 288 -5.74 -24.44 -14.32
C MET A 288 -4.42 -23.71 -13.97
N PRO A 289 -3.56 -23.38 -14.95
CA PRO A 289 -2.43 -22.49 -14.71
C PRO A 289 -2.88 -21.14 -14.17
N VAL A 290 -2.05 -20.53 -13.32
CA VAL A 290 -2.33 -19.26 -12.66
C VAL A 290 -1.19 -18.29 -12.88
N THR A 291 -1.55 -17.07 -13.26
CA THR A 291 -0.65 -15.93 -13.42
C THR A 291 -1.21 -14.72 -12.69
N GLN A 292 -0.41 -13.67 -12.54
CA GLN A 292 -0.88 -12.36 -12.11
C GLN A 292 -0.24 -11.30 -13.01
N ALA A 293 -0.92 -10.18 -13.20
CA ALA A 293 -0.36 -9.03 -13.90
C ALA A 293 -0.65 -7.78 -13.08
N ARG A 294 0.26 -6.79 -13.12
CA ARG A 294 -0.02 -5.44 -12.61
C ARG A 294 -0.66 -5.42 -11.20
N GLN A 295 0.15 -5.75 -10.19
CA GLN A 295 -0.31 -6.03 -8.83
C GLN A 295 0.34 -5.13 -7.76
N ILE A 296 -0.34 -5.00 -6.63
CA ILE A 296 0.19 -4.45 -5.37
C ILE A 296 0.72 -5.60 -4.50
N TYR A 297 0.01 -6.72 -4.46
CA TYR A 297 0.34 -7.87 -3.61
C TYR A 297 0.79 -9.06 -4.44
N ALA A 298 1.42 -10.04 -3.77
CA ALA A 298 1.47 -11.39 -4.31
C ALA A 298 0.10 -12.05 -4.08
N ASN A 299 -0.64 -12.34 -5.16
CA ASN A 299 -2.04 -12.77 -5.09
C ASN A 299 -2.23 -14.30 -5.27
N PHE A 300 -1.13 -15.06 -5.35
CA PHE A 300 -1.12 -16.52 -5.41
C PHE A 300 0.21 -17.05 -4.86
N PRO A 301 0.27 -18.24 -4.23
CA PRO A 301 1.55 -18.80 -3.79
C PRO A 301 2.46 -19.12 -4.98
N GLU A 302 3.60 -18.45 -5.08
CA GLU A 302 4.52 -18.57 -6.23
C GLU A 302 5.25 -19.92 -6.29
N THR A 303 5.22 -20.69 -5.20
CA THR A 303 5.73 -22.06 -5.13
C THR A 303 4.67 -23.11 -5.46
N HIS A 304 3.43 -22.71 -5.71
CA HIS A 304 2.36 -23.63 -6.06
C HIS A 304 2.61 -24.24 -7.45
N PRO A 305 2.40 -25.55 -7.67
CA PRO A 305 2.68 -26.22 -8.95
C PRO A 305 1.90 -25.67 -10.16
N LEU A 306 0.80 -24.96 -9.93
CA LEU A 306 0.00 -24.31 -10.98
C LEU A 306 0.46 -22.88 -11.30
N TRP A 307 1.41 -22.33 -10.56
CA TRP A 307 1.94 -20.98 -10.82
C TRP A 307 2.85 -20.98 -12.05
N VAL A 308 2.54 -20.12 -13.03
CA VAL A 308 3.29 -20.03 -14.30
C VAL A 308 4.12 -18.75 -14.44
N GLY A 309 4.18 -17.93 -13.39
CA GLY A 309 4.92 -16.67 -13.36
C GLY A 309 4.11 -15.46 -13.85
N ASN A 310 4.74 -14.28 -13.77
CA ASN A 310 4.15 -13.02 -14.21
C ASN A 310 4.44 -12.79 -15.71
N PRO A 311 3.50 -12.24 -16.50
CA PRO A 311 3.73 -11.93 -17.90
C PRO A 311 4.71 -10.74 -18.03
N PRO A 312 5.81 -10.89 -18.77
CA PRO A 312 6.66 -9.76 -19.15
C PRO A 312 5.84 -8.62 -19.77
N ALA A 313 6.17 -7.38 -19.37
CA ALA A 313 5.44 -6.17 -19.75
C ALA A 313 3.93 -6.18 -19.43
N ALA A 314 3.47 -7.12 -18.60
CA ALA A 314 2.06 -7.38 -18.35
C ALA A 314 1.26 -7.64 -19.64
N GLN A 315 1.82 -8.40 -20.58
CA GLN A 315 1.10 -8.84 -21.78
C GLN A 315 0.89 -10.36 -21.74
N LEU A 316 -0.35 -10.84 -21.89
CA LEU A 316 -0.59 -12.27 -21.72
C LEU A 316 0.17 -13.13 -22.76
N THR A 317 0.30 -12.63 -23.98
CA THR A 317 1.01 -13.32 -25.08
C THR A 317 2.52 -13.49 -24.83
N SER A 318 3.09 -12.77 -23.86
CA SER A 318 4.50 -12.90 -23.49
C SER A 318 4.76 -14.01 -22.47
N LEU A 319 3.73 -14.65 -21.92
CA LEU A 319 3.91 -15.81 -21.03
C LEU A 319 4.66 -16.94 -21.74
N ASN A 320 5.53 -17.61 -21.00
CA ASN A 320 6.21 -18.80 -21.49
C ASN A 320 5.26 -20.01 -21.57
N TYR A 321 4.26 -20.06 -20.71
CA TYR A 321 3.20 -21.07 -20.69
C TYR A 321 1.96 -20.54 -19.95
N PRO A 322 0.73 -20.90 -20.37
CA PRO A 322 0.41 -21.54 -21.64
C PRO A 322 0.54 -20.53 -22.80
N LYS A 323 0.86 -21.00 -24.01
CA LYS A 323 1.00 -20.11 -25.18
C LYS A 323 -0.34 -19.70 -25.81
N ASN A 324 -1.32 -20.59 -25.81
CA ASN A 324 -2.63 -20.38 -26.43
C ASN A 324 -3.75 -20.82 -25.46
N PRO A 325 -3.98 -20.07 -24.36
CA PRO A 325 -5.17 -20.32 -23.55
C PRO A 325 -6.41 -20.07 -24.41
N ASP A 326 -7.43 -20.92 -24.26
CA ASP A 326 -8.71 -20.79 -24.98
C ASP A 326 -9.81 -20.15 -24.12
N VAL A 327 -9.65 -20.16 -22.81
CA VAL A 327 -10.48 -19.42 -21.84
C VAL A 327 -9.58 -18.75 -20.82
N VAL A 328 -9.79 -17.46 -20.57
CA VAL A 328 -9.09 -16.70 -19.53
C VAL A 328 -10.12 -16.19 -18.54
N ILE A 329 -9.92 -16.49 -17.26
CA ILE A 329 -10.70 -15.90 -16.17
C ILE A 329 -9.83 -14.89 -15.41
N ASN A 330 -10.29 -13.65 -15.37
CA ASN A 330 -9.77 -12.65 -14.46
C ASN A 330 -10.52 -12.71 -13.12
N VAL A 331 -9.79 -12.77 -12.02
CA VAL A 331 -10.34 -12.76 -10.67
C VAL A 331 -9.69 -11.63 -9.90
N GLY A 332 -10.41 -10.52 -9.73
CA GLY A 332 -10.00 -9.45 -8.84
C GLY A 332 -8.90 -8.52 -9.34
N ASN A 333 -8.52 -8.58 -10.63
CA ASN A 333 -7.48 -7.71 -11.17
C ASN A 333 -8.05 -6.56 -12.01
N LYS A 334 -7.64 -5.32 -11.74
CA LYS A 334 -8.14 -4.16 -12.51
C LYS A 334 -7.70 -4.15 -13.98
N LEU A 335 -6.71 -4.96 -14.36
CA LEU A 335 -6.16 -5.07 -15.72
C LEU A 335 -5.86 -3.69 -16.33
N GLN A 336 -5.11 -2.84 -15.63
CA GLN A 336 -4.84 -1.49 -16.15
C GLN A 336 -3.89 -1.56 -17.36
N HIS A 337 -4.28 -0.93 -18.46
CA HIS A 337 -3.58 -0.98 -19.73
C HIS A 337 -2.62 0.20 -19.91
N ASN A 338 -1.42 -0.07 -20.41
CA ASN A 338 -0.40 0.92 -20.77
C ASN A 338 0.02 0.83 -22.25
N SER A 339 -0.75 0.08 -23.04
CA SER A 339 -0.52 -0.19 -24.46
C SER A 339 -1.84 -0.06 -25.22
N VAL A 340 -1.75 0.21 -26.52
CA VAL A 340 -2.91 0.13 -27.44
C VAL A 340 -3.38 -1.31 -27.65
N VAL A 341 -2.51 -2.29 -27.37
CA VAL A 341 -2.85 -3.71 -27.40
C VAL A 341 -3.44 -4.10 -26.03
N PRO A 342 -4.65 -4.69 -25.99
CA PRO A 342 -5.23 -5.21 -24.77
C PRO A 342 -4.34 -6.29 -24.14
N MET A 343 -4.30 -6.34 -22.81
CA MET A 343 -3.47 -7.30 -22.06
C MET A 343 -3.88 -8.74 -22.35
N VAL A 344 -5.18 -8.97 -22.53
CA VAL A 344 -5.75 -10.22 -23.01
C VAL A 344 -6.21 -10.01 -24.45
N GLY A 345 -5.72 -10.85 -25.37
CA GLY A 345 -6.09 -10.80 -26.79
C GLY A 345 -7.56 -11.18 -27.03
N ARG A 346 -7.98 -11.16 -28.31
CA ARG A 346 -9.36 -11.51 -28.70
C ARG A 346 -9.61 -13.00 -28.93
N ASP A 347 -8.54 -13.79 -29.04
CA ASP A 347 -8.64 -15.23 -29.34
C ASP A 347 -9.23 -16.06 -28.17
N PRO A 348 -8.80 -15.89 -26.90
CA PRO A 348 -9.44 -16.60 -25.79
C PRO A 348 -10.82 -16.00 -25.48
N LYS A 349 -11.75 -16.86 -25.05
CA LYS A 349 -12.94 -16.39 -24.35
C LYS A 349 -12.53 -15.77 -23.01
N PHE A 350 -13.22 -14.71 -22.60
CA PHE A 350 -12.83 -13.94 -21.42
C PHE A 350 -13.96 -13.83 -20.38
N ILE A 351 -13.64 -14.26 -19.17
CA ILE A 351 -14.50 -14.17 -17.98
C ILE A 351 -13.89 -13.13 -17.04
N ASP A 352 -14.64 -12.11 -16.63
CA ASP A 352 -14.15 -11.06 -15.72
C ASP A 352 -14.95 -11.06 -14.40
N MET A 353 -14.31 -11.44 -13.29
CA MET A 353 -14.91 -11.50 -11.95
C MET A 353 -14.30 -10.46 -11.02
N ARG A 354 -15.03 -9.37 -10.75
CA ARG A 354 -14.57 -8.23 -9.94
C ARG A 354 -15.73 -7.44 -9.33
N ILE A 355 -15.43 -6.65 -8.30
CA ILE A 355 -16.40 -5.71 -7.74
C ILE A 355 -16.50 -4.40 -8.56
N ASP A 356 -15.42 -4.00 -9.22
CA ASP A 356 -15.38 -2.80 -10.07
C ASP A 356 -16.06 -3.03 -11.42
N SER A 357 -17.37 -2.81 -11.46
CA SER A 357 -18.15 -2.89 -12.70
C SER A 357 -17.91 -1.71 -13.65
N ALA A 358 -17.36 -0.59 -13.19
CA ALA A 358 -17.19 0.62 -14.01
C ALA A 358 -16.03 0.51 -15.00
N SER A 359 -15.03 -0.33 -14.70
CA SER A 359 -13.91 -0.61 -15.61
C SER A 359 -14.08 -1.88 -16.46
N MET A 360 -15.04 -2.74 -16.12
CA MET A 360 -15.29 -4.01 -16.78
C MET A 360 -15.81 -3.79 -18.21
N GLY A 361 -15.19 -4.46 -19.19
CA GLY A 361 -15.61 -4.37 -20.60
C GLY A 361 -15.16 -3.12 -21.37
N ASN A 362 -14.41 -2.21 -20.74
CA ASN A 362 -13.97 -0.96 -21.39
C ASN A 362 -12.91 -1.19 -22.49
N ILE A 363 -12.08 -2.23 -22.36
CA ILE A 363 -10.94 -2.50 -23.25
C ILE A 363 -10.97 -3.95 -23.78
N ILE A 364 -11.20 -4.92 -22.90
CA ILE A 364 -11.25 -6.34 -23.25
C ILE A 364 -12.72 -6.75 -23.42
N ALA A 365 -13.04 -7.39 -24.53
CA ALA A 365 -14.39 -7.92 -24.78
C ALA A 365 -14.71 -9.04 -23.78
N LEU A 366 -15.94 -9.07 -23.26
CA LEU A 366 -16.37 -10.03 -22.24
C LEU A 366 -17.27 -11.09 -22.86
N ASP A 367 -16.99 -12.35 -22.59
CA ASP A 367 -17.93 -13.43 -22.84
C ASP A 367 -18.88 -13.65 -21.65
N VAL A 368 -18.35 -13.52 -20.42
CA VAL A 368 -19.09 -13.68 -19.16
C VAL A 368 -18.66 -12.63 -18.12
N PRO A 369 -19.50 -11.64 -17.80
CA PRO A 369 -19.26 -10.70 -16.71
C PRO A 369 -19.77 -11.24 -15.36
N LEU A 370 -18.91 -11.25 -14.34
CA LEU A 370 -19.23 -11.69 -12.97
C LEU A 370 -18.99 -10.55 -11.98
N VAL A 371 -19.90 -9.58 -11.92
CA VAL A 371 -19.84 -8.47 -10.95
C VAL A 371 -20.14 -9.01 -9.55
N ALA A 372 -19.13 -9.05 -8.68
CA ALA A 372 -19.25 -9.63 -7.35
C ALA A 372 -18.11 -9.19 -6.43
N ASP A 373 -18.33 -9.37 -5.12
CA ASP A 373 -17.21 -9.60 -4.22
C ASP A 373 -16.55 -10.93 -4.62
N VAL A 374 -15.25 -10.91 -4.90
CA VAL A 374 -14.54 -12.07 -5.46
C VAL A 374 -14.54 -13.29 -4.52
N ALA A 375 -14.63 -13.09 -3.20
CA ALA A 375 -14.70 -14.23 -2.27
C ALA A 375 -16.02 -14.97 -2.43
N TYR A 376 -17.15 -14.26 -2.54
CA TYR A 376 -18.45 -14.88 -2.81
C TYR A 376 -18.56 -15.39 -4.24
N GLY A 377 -18.02 -14.67 -5.22
CA GLY A 377 -18.00 -15.10 -6.62
C GLY A 377 -17.23 -16.40 -6.81
N LEU A 378 -16.08 -16.56 -6.15
CA LEU A 378 -15.28 -17.78 -6.19
C LEU A 378 -16.00 -18.97 -5.55
N ASP A 379 -16.73 -18.75 -4.44
CA ASP A 379 -17.54 -19.80 -3.81
C ASP A 379 -18.65 -20.28 -4.76
N ASP A 380 -19.39 -19.34 -5.35
CA ASP A 380 -20.53 -19.64 -6.23
C ASP A 380 -20.06 -20.34 -7.51
N LEU A 381 -18.98 -19.85 -8.10
CA LEU A 381 -18.36 -20.48 -9.28
C LEU A 381 -17.80 -21.86 -8.96
N THR A 382 -17.11 -22.02 -7.83
CA THR A 382 -16.61 -23.35 -7.41
C THR A 382 -17.77 -24.31 -7.17
N GLY A 383 -18.87 -23.86 -6.56
CA GLY A 383 -20.08 -24.65 -6.36
C GLY A 383 -20.68 -25.14 -7.67
N ALA A 384 -20.86 -24.25 -8.65
CA ALA A 384 -21.39 -24.59 -9.97
C ALA A 384 -20.45 -25.55 -10.73
N VAL A 385 -19.13 -25.34 -10.67
CA VAL A 385 -18.14 -26.26 -11.25
C VAL A 385 -18.25 -27.65 -10.63
N LEU A 386 -18.38 -27.76 -9.30
CA LEU A 386 -18.52 -29.04 -8.61
C LEU A 386 -19.79 -29.79 -9.00
N GLN A 387 -20.91 -29.09 -9.19
CA GLN A 387 -22.17 -29.70 -9.61
C GLN A 387 -22.10 -30.32 -11.01
N LEU A 388 -21.32 -29.72 -11.91
CA LEU A 388 -21.14 -30.17 -13.29
C LEU A 388 -19.94 -31.12 -13.47
N MET A 389 -19.14 -31.33 -12.42
CA MET A 389 -17.90 -32.09 -12.50
C MET A 389 -18.17 -33.60 -12.61
N THR A 390 -17.67 -34.22 -13.69
CA THR A 390 -17.73 -35.67 -13.91
C THR A 390 -16.35 -36.32 -13.70
N PRO A 391 -16.25 -37.66 -13.53
CA PRO A 391 -14.96 -38.34 -13.43
C PRO A 391 -14.04 -38.09 -14.64
N ALA A 392 -14.59 -38.03 -15.85
CA ALA A 392 -13.83 -37.74 -17.06
C ALA A 392 -13.26 -36.30 -17.06
N LEU A 393 -14.04 -35.33 -16.59
CA LEU A 393 -13.57 -33.94 -16.44
C LEU A 393 -12.49 -33.81 -15.36
N LYS A 394 -12.60 -34.55 -14.25
CA LYS A 394 -11.53 -34.63 -13.23
C LYS A 394 -10.24 -35.20 -13.81
N GLN A 395 -10.31 -36.25 -14.63
CA GLN A 395 -9.14 -36.83 -15.27
C GLN A 395 -8.48 -35.83 -16.24
N LYS A 396 -9.28 -35.10 -17.03
CA LYS A 396 -8.80 -34.02 -17.91
C LYS A 396 -8.09 -32.91 -17.12
N ALA A 397 -8.67 -32.47 -15.99
CA ALA A 397 -8.07 -31.49 -15.10
C ALA A 397 -6.75 -32.00 -14.49
N ALA A 398 -6.68 -33.27 -14.07
CA ALA A 398 -5.47 -33.86 -13.51
C ALA A 398 -4.34 -33.97 -14.55
N ALA A 399 -4.64 -34.39 -15.78
CA ALA A 399 -3.65 -34.45 -16.87
C ALA A 399 -3.08 -33.06 -17.17
N ARG A 400 -3.96 -32.05 -17.25
CA ARG A 400 -3.55 -30.65 -17.40
C ARG A 400 -2.67 -30.18 -16.25
N ALA A 401 -3.05 -30.44 -15.00
CA ALA A 401 -2.28 -30.04 -13.82
C ALA A 401 -0.84 -30.62 -13.85
N GLU A 402 -0.67 -31.84 -14.36
CA GLU A 402 0.65 -32.46 -14.53
C GLU A 402 1.50 -31.74 -15.59
N GLU A 403 0.89 -31.29 -16.70
CA GLU A 403 1.57 -30.47 -17.70
C GLU A 403 2.03 -29.12 -17.10
N VAL A 404 1.17 -28.46 -16.32
CA VAL A 404 1.52 -27.19 -15.66
C VAL A 404 2.65 -27.42 -14.65
N ARG A 405 2.57 -28.47 -13.83
CA ARG A 405 3.61 -28.85 -12.86
C ARG A 405 4.95 -29.10 -13.55
N SER A 406 4.94 -29.82 -14.67
CA SER A 406 6.14 -30.08 -15.48
C SER A 406 6.76 -28.79 -16.04
N PHE A 407 5.95 -27.79 -16.38
CA PHE A 407 6.45 -26.46 -16.72
C PHE A 407 7.02 -25.74 -15.49
N HIS A 408 6.29 -25.74 -14.37
CA HIS A 408 6.68 -25.07 -13.14
C HIS A 408 8.05 -25.56 -12.63
N GLU A 409 8.25 -26.88 -12.54
CA GLU A 409 9.51 -27.46 -12.07
C GLU A 409 10.69 -27.10 -12.98
N ARG A 410 10.50 -27.13 -14.30
CA ARG A 410 11.52 -26.66 -15.25
C ARG A 410 11.82 -25.18 -15.06
N ALA A 411 10.81 -24.33 -14.95
CA ALA A 411 10.97 -22.90 -14.74
C ALA A 411 11.70 -22.59 -13.42
N ARG A 412 11.43 -23.35 -12.35
CA ARG A 412 12.14 -23.23 -11.08
C ARG A 412 13.62 -23.62 -11.22
N GLY A 413 13.91 -24.74 -11.87
CA GLY A 413 15.30 -25.19 -12.11
C GLY A 413 16.14 -24.21 -12.94
N LEU A 414 15.50 -23.43 -13.84
CA LEU A 414 16.21 -22.39 -14.61
C LEU A 414 16.68 -21.22 -13.74
N ARG A 415 16.08 -20.96 -12.58
CA ARG A 415 16.47 -19.84 -11.70
C ARG A 415 17.90 -19.99 -11.19
N ASP A 416 18.36 -21.22 -10.99
CA ASP A 416 19.72 -21.47 -10.52
C ASP A 416 20.79 -21.19 -11.59
N LEU A 417 20.41 -21.11 -12.87
CA LEU A 417 21.32 -20.72 -13.94
C LEU A 417 21.77 -19.26 -13.83
N VAL A 418 20.99 -18.39 -13.19
CA VAL A 418 21.37 -16.98 -12.96
C VAL A 418 22.66 -16.89 -12.16
N MET A 419 22.89 -17.83 -11.23
CA MET A 419 24.12 -17.89 -10.42
C MET A 419 25.36 -18.31 -11.22
N LYS A 420 25.18 -18.86 -12.43
CA LYS A 420 26.29 -19.22 -13.34
C LYS A 420 26.77 -18.03 -14.17
N ASN A 421 26.22 -16.84 -13.97
CA ASN A 421 26.71 -15.62 -14.60
C ASN A 421 28.18 -15.39 -14.18
N PRO A 422 29.14 -15.25 -15.12
CA PRO A 422 30.54 -15.01 -14.79
C PRO A 422 30.76 -13.74 -13.94
N ASP A 423 29.86 -12.76 -14.07
CA ASP A 423 29.88 -11.51 -13.32
C ASP A 423 29.17 -11.60 -11.96
N TRP A 424 28.71 -12.79 -11.53
CA TRP A 424 27.88 -12.93 -10.33
C TRP A 424 28.50 -12.36 -9.04
N ASN A 425 29.84 -12.38 -8.93
CA ASN A 425 30.61 -11.86 -7.79
C ASN A 425 31.29 -10.50 -8.07
N ARG A 426 30.91 -9.78 -9.13
CA ARG A 426 31.56 -8.49 -9.47
C ARG A 426 31.33 -7.40 -8.41
N ALA A 427 32.13 -6.34 -8.50
CA ALA A 427 31.93 -5.09 -7.75
C ALA A 427 32.03 -3.88 -8.72
N PRO A 428 31.09 -2.91 -8.71
CA PRO A 428 29.80 -2.90 -8.00
C PRO A 428 28.90 -4.09 -8.35
N MET A 429 27.97 -4.47 -7.46
CA MET A 429 27.20 -5.72 -7.56
C MET A 429 26.17 -5.71 -8.69
N LEU A 430 25.79 -6.89 -9.21
CA LEU A 430 24.58 -7.00 -10.04
C LEU A 430 23.32 -6.82 -9.18
N ALA A 431 22.26 -6.20 -9.72
CA ALA A 431 20.98 -6.07 -9.02
C ALA A 431 20.41 -7.45 -8.62
N ASP A 432 20.46 -8.43 -9.54
CA ASP A 432 20.04 -9.81 -9.27
C ASP A 432 20.84 -10.46 -8.13
N ARG A 433 22.12 -10.11 -7.99
CA ARG A 433 22.95 -10.59 -6.88
C ARG A 433 22.47 -10.01 -5.55
N VAL A 434 22.26 -8.69 -5.48
CA VAL A 434 21.73 -8.03 -4.28
C VAL A 434 20.39 -8.66 -3.91
N THR A 435 19.47 -8.81 -4.86
CA THR A 435 18.16 -9.41 -4.61
C THR A 435 18.25 -10.84 -4.09
N ARG A 436 19.13 -11.69 -4.66
CA ARG A 436 19.29 -13.07 -4.20
C ARG A 436 19.81 -13.14 -2.76
N GLU A 437 20.80 -12.31 -2.40
CA GLU A 437 21.32 -12.26 -1.03
C GLU A 437 20.25 -11.81 -0.04
N VAL A 438 19.44 -10.80 -0.39
CA VAL A 438 18.33 -10.35 0.43
C VAL A 438 17.24 -11.43 0.56
N ALA A 439 16.90 -12.13 -0.53
CA ALA A 439 15.91 -13.19 -0.52
C ALA A 439 16.34 -14.41 0.32
N GLN A 440 17.64 -14.72 0.35
CA GLN A 440 18.21 -15.76 1.22
C GLN A 440 18.26 -15.33 2.69
N PHE A 441 18.48 -14.04 2.93
CA PHE A 441 18.50 -13.46 4.26
C PHE A 441 17.10 -13.31 4.88
N ALA A 442 16.09 -13.01 4.06
CA ALA A 442 14.74 -12.69 4.51
C ALA A 442 14.09 -13.86 5.28
N ASP A 443 13.38 -13.54 6.36
CA ASP A 443 12.66 -14.54 7.15
C ASP A 443 11.58 -15.25 6.30
N PRO A 444 11.17 -16.48 6.65
CA PRO A 444 10.16 -17.25 5.90
C PRO A 444 8.80 -16.52 5.77
N ASP A 445 8.50 -15.63 6.70
CA ASP A 445 7.32 -14.78 6.76
C ASP A 445 7.66 -13.28 6.65
N ALA A 446 8.79 -12.91 6.05
CA ALA A 446 9.13 -11.50 5.85
C ALA A 446 8.12 -10.78 4.95
N ILE A 447 7.95 -9.48 5.18
CA ILE A 447 7.18 -8.58 4.31
C ILE A 447 8.16 -7.75 3.48
N ILE A 448 8.02 -7.80 2.16
CA ILE A 448 8.86 -7.07 1.22
C ILE A 448 8.07 -5.90 0.67
N VAL A 449 8.54 -4.68 0.91
CA VAL A 449 8.04 -3.45 0.27
C VAL A 449 8.98 -3.09 -0.87
N HIS A 450 8.49 -2.98 -2.10
CA HIS A 450 9.33 -2.84 -3.28
C HIS A 450 8.98 -1.60 -4.11
N GLU A 451 9.96 -0.69 -4.23
CA GLU A 451 9.92 0.49 -5.10
C GLU A 451 11.09 0.55 -6.10
N ALA A 452 11.95 -0.48 -6.15
CA ALA A 452 13.02 -0.61 -7.14
C ALA A 452 12.49 -1.17 -8.48
N GLY A 453 11.59 -0.44 -9.16
CA GLY A 453 10.79 -0.95 -10.29
C GLY A 453 11.54 -1.49 -11.53
N SER A 454 12.86 -1.34 -11.60
CA SER A 454 13.73 -1.94 -12.63
C SER A 454 14.45 -3.22 -12.17
N VAL A 455 14.23 -3.65 -10.92
CA VAL A 455 14.83 -4.82 -10.30
C VAL A 455 13.81 -5.96 -10.27
N ALA A 456 14.24 -7.16 -10.66
CA ALA A 456 13.42 -8.35 -10.56
C ALA A 456 13.48 -8.93 -9.14
N LEU A 457 12.35 -9.47 -8.66
CA LEU A 457 12.19 -10.04 -7.30
C LEU A 457 12.41 -11.56 -7.25
N HIS A 458 13.36 -12.07 -8.02
CA HIS A 458 13.60 -13.51 -8.10
C HIS A 458 14.06 -14.11 -6.76
N GLY A 459 13.50 -15.26 -6.39
CA GLY A 459 13.93 -16.05 -5.22
C GLY A 459 13.24 -15.72 -3.89
N PHE A 460 12.30 -14.76 -3.86
CA PHE A 460 11.50 -14.51 -2.66
C PHE A 460 10.43 -15.59 -2.44
N ASP A 461 9.92 -16.22 -3.49
CA ASP A 461 8.93 -17.30 -3.41
C ASP A 461 7.73 -16.90 -2.56
N PHE A 462 7.08 -15.80 -2.96
CA PHE A 462 6.00 -15.19 -2.17
C PHE A 462 4.84 -16.16 -1.94
N ASN A 463 4.30 -16.14 -0.73
CA ASN A 463 3.14 -16.94 -0.34
C ASN A 463 2.25 -16.14 0.62
N PRO A 464 1.15 -15.56 0.14
CA PRO A 464 0.26 -14.75 0.96
C PRO A 464 -0.60 -15.55 1.97
N GLN A 465 -0.49 -16.89 1.99
CA GLN A 465 -1.29 -17.72 2.89
C GLN A 465 -0.64 -18.06 4.22
N ASN A 466 0.67 -17.81 4.42
CA ASN A 466 1.44 -17.93 5.68
C ASN A 466 2.96 -17.82 5.42
N GLY A 467 3.39 -17.04 4.41
CA GLY A 467 4.79 -16.91 4.05
C GLY A 467 5.15 -15.47 3.73
N ARG A 468 6.14 -15.30 2.85
CA ARG A 468 6.58 -13.97 2.46
C ARG A 468 5.49 -13.22 1.69
N GLU A 469 5.34 -11.94 2.01
CA GLU A 469 4.38 -11.05 1.38
C GLU A 469 5.08 -9.98 0.55
N LEU A 470 4.36 -9.45 -0.44
CA LEU A 470 4.81 -8.36 -1.30
C LEU A 470 3.87 -7.17 -1.15
N PHE A 471 4.45 -5.98 -1.03
CA PHE A 471 3.76 -4.70 -1.17
C PHE A 471 4.49 -3.91 -2.24
N PHE A 472 3.80 -3.65 -3.34
CA PHE A 472 4.29 -2.88 -4.48
C PHE A 472 3.55 -1.54 -4.58
N TYR A 473 4.07 -0.65 -5.41
CA TYR A 473 3.45 0.63 -5.72
C TYR A 473 3.00 0.62 -7.18
N TYR A 474 1.74 0.98 -7.42
CA TYR A 474 1.13 0.79 -8.73
C TYR A 474 0.92 2.09 -9.49
N GLY A 475 0.67 3.21 -8.79
CA GLY A 475 0.52 4.52 -9.44
C GLY A 475 1.81 5.05 -10.06
N ALA A 476 2.95 4.38 -9.80
CA ALA A 476 4.28 4.72 -10.31
C ALA A 476 4.77 6.13 -9.90
N HIS A 477 4.12 6.78 -8.94
CA HIS A 477 4.64 7.99 -8.32
C HIS A 477 5.72 7.59 -7.30
N LEU A 478 6.97 7.99 -7.55
CA LEU A 478 8.12 7.66 -6.72
C LEU A 478 8.05 8.30 -5.32
N GLY A 479 8.89 7.82 -4.40
CA GLY A 479 8.99 8.30 -3.02
C GLY A 479 8.04 7.63 -2.03
N SER A 480 7.36 6.56 -2.44
CA SER A 480 6.41 5.81 -1.62
C SER A 480 7.07 4.73 -0.77
N GLY A 481 8.20 4.16 -1.19
CA GLY A 481 8.73 2.90 -0.65
C GLY A 481 9.11 2.97 0.83
N VAL A 482 9.90 3.99 1.20
CA VAL A 482 10.35 4.17 2.59
C VAL A 482 9.16 4.46 3.52
N GLY A 483 8.26 5.37 3.12
CA GLY A 483 7.05 5.68 3.87
C GLY A 483 6.15 4.45 4.03
N THR A 484 5.83 3.77 2.92
CA THR A 484 5.01 2.55 2.91
C THR A 484 5.60 1.49 3.85
N ALA A 485 6.91 1.27 3.85
CA ALA A 485 7.55 0.31 4.75
C ALA A 485 7.44 0.69 6.22
N ALA A 486 7.57 1.97 6.56
CA ALA A 486 7.32 2.45 7.93
C ALA A 486 5.85 2.19 8.35
N GLY A 487 4.90 2.46 7.46
CA GLY A 487 3.47 2.20 7.69
C GLY A 487 3.15 0.73 7.88
N VAL A 488 3.71 -0.13 7.03
CA VAL A 488 3.59 -1.60 7.12
C VAL A 488 4.16 -2.08 8.45
N LYS A 489 5.33 -1.61 8.88
CA LYS A 489 5.94 -2.01 10.15
C LYS A 489 5.13 -1.55 11.36
N LEU A 490 4.54 -0.36 11.30
CA LEU A 490 3.60 0.13 12.31
C LEU A 490 2.35 -0.76 12.44
N ALA A 491 1.87 -1.33 11.33
CA ALA A 491 0.71 -2.23 11.29
C ALA A 491 1.05 -3.71 11.59
N ARG A 492 2.30 -4.12 11.39
CA ARG A 492 2.79 -5.51 11.53
C ARG A 492 4.11 -5.52 12.32
N PRO A 493 4.08 -5.17 13.62
CA PRO A 493 5.29 -4.99 14.42
C PRO A 493 6.11 -6.27 14.58
N ASP A 494 5.48 -7.45 14.56
CA ASP A 494 6.14 -8.72 14.86
C ASP A 494 6.81 -9.38 13.65
N ARG A 495 6.59 -8.86 12.43
CA ARG A 495 7.18 -9.42 11.19
C ARG A 495 8.36 -8.61 10.70
N GLN A 496 9.35 -9.26 10.11
CA GLN A 496 10.46 -8.58 9.44
C GLN A 496 9.92 -7.79 8.25
N VAL A 497 10.28 -6.50 8.15
CA VAL A 497 9.93 -5.65 7.01
C VAL A 497 11.20 -5.21 6.30
N ILE A 498 11.32 -5.54 5.02
CA ILE A 498 12.44 -5.14 4.17
C ILE A 498 11.93 -4.24 3.06
N CYS A 499 12.48 -3.02 2.97
CA CYS A 499 12.20 -2.07 1.90
C CYS A 499 13.30 -2.15 0.84
N LEU A 500 12.91 -2.50 -0.39
CA LEU A 500 13.78 -2.54 -1.57
C LEU A 500 13.48 -1.32 -2.43
N VAL A 501 14.41 -0.37 -2.54
CA VAL A 501 14.18 0.91 -3.21
C VAL A 501 15.36 1.25 -4.11
N GLY A 502 15.12 1.86 -5.27
CA GLY A 502 16.20 2.42 -6.10
C GLY A 502 16.69 3.75 -5.55
N ASP A 503 17.96 4.10 -5.73
CA ASP A 503 18.53 5.42 -5.39
C ASP A 503 17.70 6.59 -5.90
N GLY A 504 17.29 6.56 -7.17
CA GLY A 504 16.46 7.59 -7.77
C GLY A 504 15.06 7.70 -7.14
N SER A 505 14.51 6.62 -6.58
CA SER A 505 13.24 6.68 -5.86
C SER A 505 13.42 7.09 -4.39
N PHE A 506 14.51 6.64 -3.78
CA PHE A 506 14.83 6.91 -2.38
C PHE A 506 14.88 8.41 -2.09
N ILE A 507 15.48 9.21 -2.99
CA ILE A 507 15.60 10.66 -2.82
C ILE A 507 14.26 11.41 -2.80
N PHE A 508 13.16 10.82 -3.29
CA PHE A 508 11.83 11.42 -3.21
C PHE A 508 11.18 11.28 -1.83
N GLY A 509 11.62 10.33 -1.00
CA GLY A 509 11.01 10.08 0.30
C GLY A 509 11.95 9.64 1.42
N PRO A 510 13.18 10.17 1.55
CA PRO A 510 14.10 9.72 2.59
C PRO A 510 13.66 10.21 3.98
N THR A 511 12.81 11.24 4.04
CA THR A 511 12.36 11.86 5.30
C THR A 511 11.55 10.91 6.18
N ALA A 512 10.95 9.85 5.62
CA ALA A 512 10.30 8.79 6.39
C ALA A 512 11.29 7.97 7.25
N LEU A 513 12.60 8.01 6.97
CA LEU A 513 13.62 7.43 7.85
C LEU A 513 13.60 8.07 9.25
N TRP A 514 13.32 9.36 9.33
CA TRP A 514 13.18 10.04 10.61
C TRP A 514 11.98 9.50 11.40
N ASN A 515 10.86 9.21 10.73
CA ASN A 515 9.72 8.55 11.36
C ASN A 515 10.10 7.17 11.89
N MET A 516 10.86 6.38 11.12
CA MET A 516 11.34 5.08 11.57
C MET A 516 12.23 5.19 12.82
N ALA A 517 13.16 6.15 12.83
CA ALA A 517 14.04 6.38 13.98
C ALA A 517 13.24 6.86 15.20
N ARG A 518 12.38 7.85 15.03
CA ARG A 518 11.59 8.45 16.13
C ARG A 518 10.60 7.49 16.76
N LEU A 519 10.00 6.61 15.95
CA LEU A 519 8.97 5.67 16.38
C LEU A 519 9.52 4.26 16.63
N GLU A 520 10.84 4.08 16.54
CA GLU A 520 11.51 2.79 16.71
C GLU A 520 10.86 1.70 15.84
N LEU A 521 10.75 1.96 14.53
CA LEU A 521 10.20 1.03 13.55
C LEU A 521 11.35 0.26 12.90
N PRO A 522 11.62 -1.01 13.28
CA PRO A 522 12.77 -1.74 12.77
C PRO A 522 12.52 -2.26 11.35
N VAL A 523 12.75 -1.38 10.38
CA VAL A 523 12.74 -1.64 8.94
C VAL A 523 14.17 -1.77 8.44
N ILE A 524 14.43 -2.77 7.60
CA ILE A 524 15.69 -2.88 6.85
C ILE A 524 15.47 -2.24 5.47
N THR A 525 16.13 -1.14 5.17
CA THR A 525 16.06 -0.48 3.86
C THR A 525 17.29 -0.83 3.04
N VAL A 526 17.10 -1.48 1.89
CA VAL A 526 18.17 -1.78 0.93
C VAL A 526 17.98 -0.87 -0.29
N VAL A 527 18.91 0.06 -0.47
CA VAL A 527 18.93 0.96 -1.62
C VAL A 527 19.77 0.33 -2.73
N TYR A 528 19.16 0.11 -3.90
CA TYR A 528 19.86 -0.31 -5.11
C TYR A 528 20.42 0.94 -5.78
N ASN A 529 21.68 1.26 -5.47
CA ASN A 529 22.32 2.49 -5.88
C ASN A 529 23.22 2.26 -7.08
N ASN A 530 22.68 2.57 -8.26
CA ASN A 530 23.43 2.53 -9.52
C ASN A 530 23.73 3.93 -10.07
N HIS A 531 23.47 4.96 -9.28
CA HIS A 531 23.62 6.38 -9.61
C HIS A 531 22.83 6.79 -10.86
N ALA A 532 21.68 6.15 -11.13
CA ALA A 532 20.94 6.42 -12.35
C ALA A 532 19.45 6.02 -12.33
N TYR A 533 18.65 6.75 -13.09
CA TYR A 533 17.31 6.33 -13.47
C TYR A 533 17.34 5.30 -14.63
N SER A 534 17.56 4.02 -14.30
CA SER A 534 17.62 2.95 -15.31
C SER A 534 16.31 2.75 -16.08
N GLY A 535 15.16 2.90 -15.42
CA GLY A 535 13.85 2.76 -16.08
C GLY A 535 13.65 3.73 -17.24
N PRO A 536 13.87 5.05 -17.05
CA PRO A 536 13.94 6.04 -18.12
C PRO A 536 15.03 5.77 -19.16
N HIS A 537 16.25 5.38 -18.76
CA HIS A 537 17.32 5.04 -19.69
C HIS A 537 16.90 3.95 -20.69
N SER A 538 16.42 2.81 -20.19
CA SER A 538 15.97 1.69 -21.04
C SER A 538 14.82 2.08 -21.98
N ARG A 539 13.88 2.91 -21.51
CA ARG A 539 12.75 3.37 -22.34
C ARG A 539 13.18 4.33 -23.45
N VAL A 540 14.22 5.14 -23.23
CA VAL A 540 14.78 5.98 -24.30
C VAL A 540 15.41 5.11 -25.38
N ILE A 541 16.18 4.10 -25.01
CA ILE A 541 16.76 3.15 -25.97
C ILE A 541 15.66 2.42 -26.75
N GLU A 542 14.59 1.97 -26.08
CA GLU A 542 13.46 1.30 -26.72
C GLU A 542 12.73 2.21 -27.73
N LYS A 543 12.48 3.47 -27.36
CA LYS A 543 11.69 4.41 -28.18
C LYS A 543 12.48 5.05 -29.32
N VAL A 544 13.77 5.30 -29.12
CA VAL A 544 14.65 5.95 -30.10
C VAL A 544 16.00 5.22 -30.23
N PRO A 545 16.01 3.93 -30.63
CA PRO A 545 17.22 3.08 -30.62
C PRO A 545 18.34 3.62 -31.52
N GLY A 546 18.00 4.31 -32.62
CA GLY A 546 18.96 4.97 -33.51
C GLY A 546 19.18 6.46 -33.21
N GLY A 547 18.64 6.98 -32.11
CA GLY A 547 18.67 8.40 -31.77
C GLY A 547 20.07 8.90 -31.40
N ARG A 548 20.28 10.23 -31.50
CA ARG A 548 21.56 10.88 -31.21
C ARG A 548 22.08 10.60 -29.79
N MET A 549 21.22 10.43 -28.79
CA MET A 549 21.63 10.06 -27.43
C MET A 549 22.35 8.71 -27.41
N VAL A 550 21.77 7.70 -28.06
CA VAL A 550 22.37 6.37 -28.19
C VAL A 550 23.67 6.43 -28.98
N GLN A 551 23.68 7.14 -30.12
CA GLN A 551 24.86 7.27 -30.98
C GLN A 551 26.05 7.98 -30.29
N THR A 552 25.78 8.94 -29.42
CA THR A 552 26.82 9.78 -28.81
C THR A 552 27.14 9.40 -27.36
N GLY A 553 26.34 8.51 -26.75
CA GLY A 553 26.40 8.19 -25.32
C GLY A 553 25.99 9.36 -24.41
N ARG A 554 25.41 10.43 -24.95
CA ARG A 554 25.01 11.63 -24.20
C ARG A 554 23.54 11.55 -23.81
N PHE A 555 23.26 10.86 -22.71
CA PHE A 555 21.94 10.83 -22.10
C PHE A 555 21.80 12.00 -21.11
N PHE A 556 20.71 12.75 -21.22
CA PHE A 556 20.55 14.02 -20.49
C PHE A 556 19.78 13.89 -19.17
N HIS A 557 19.10 12.78 -18.95
CA HIS A 557 18.01 12.68 -17.98
C HIS A 557 18.19 11.57 -16.93
N ASP A 558 19.19 10.71 -17.07
CA ASP A 558 19.26 9.46 -16.30
C ASP A 558 20.39 9.38 -15.27
N TYR A 559 21.58 9.92 -15.53
CA TYR A 559 22.69 9.82 -14.60
C TYR A 559 22.56 10.80 -13.43
N LEU A 560 22.68 10.28 -12.20
CA LEU A 560 22.52 11.00 -10.95
C LEU A 560 23.86 11.33 -10.26
N GLY A 561 24.97 10.77 -10.74
CA GLY A 561 26.30 10.99 -10.18
C GLY A 561 26.96 12.29 -10.63
N ASN A 562 28.21 12.49 -10.19
CA ASN A 562 29.03 13.70 -10.41
C ASN A 562 28.43 15.01 -9.83
N PRO A 563 28.30 15.12 -8.49
CA PRO A 563 28.81 14.19 -7.47
C PRO A 563 27.85 13.05 -7.14
N ASP A 564 28.39 11.94 -6.63
CA ASP A 564 27.60 10.79 -6.23
C ASP A 564 26.91 11.03 -4.87
N MET A 565 25.63 10.70 -4.80
CA MET A 565 24.85 10.78 -3.56
C MET A 565 25.10 9.55 -2.69
N ASN A 566 25.54 9.78 -1.44
CA ASN A 566 25.75 8.72 -0.46
C ASN A 566 24.49 8.53 0.39
N MET A 567 23.77 7.44 0.16
CA MET A 567 22.47 7.20 0.80
C MET A 567 22.64 6.82 2.28
N ALA A 568 23.76 6.21 2.64
CA ALA A 568 24.09 5.92 4.03
C ALA A 568 24.32 7.20 4.85
N LEU A 569 24.99 8.22 4.30
CA LEU A 569 25.16 9.51 4.99
C LEU A 569 23.83 10.25 5.13
N ILE A 570 22.98 10.23 4.09
CA ILE A 570 21.63 10.81 4.15
C ILE A 570 20.82 10.13 5.27
N ALA A 571 20.87 8.80 5.35
CA ALA A 571 20.15 8.04 6.38
C ALA A 571 20.61 8.39 7.80
N ARG A 572 21.93 8.50 8.02
CA ARG A 572 22.49 8.92 9.31
C ARG A 572 22.04 10.34 9.69
N GLY A 573 21.86 11.23 8.72
CA GLY A 573 21.29 12.57 8.94
C GLY A 573 19.87 12.55 9.52
N PHE A 574 19.11 11.47 9.32
CA PHE A 574 17.78 11.26 9.90
C PHE A 574 17.80 10.37 11.16
N GLY A 575 18.98 10.00 11.67
CA GLY A 575 19.14 9.16 12.86
C GLY A 575 19.04 7.65 12.61
N VAL A 576 19.16 7.20 11.36
CA VAL A 576 19.17 5.77 11.00
C VAL A 576 20.60 5.31 10.73
N GLU A 577 21.05 4.28 11.46
CA GLU A 577 22.34 3.66 11.19
C GLU A 577 22.38 3.06 9.79
N ALA A 578 23.51 3.28 9.11
CA ALA A 578 23.62 2.91 7.71
C ALA A 578 25.07 2.75 7.24
N GLU A 579 25.25 1.97 6.18
CA GLU A 579 26.54 1.75 5.55
C GLU A 579 26.42 1.50 4.04
N VAL A 580 27.55 1.61 3.33
CA VAL A 580 27.65 1.34 1.90
C VAL A 580 28.24 -0.06 1.70
N ALA A 581 27.58 -0.89 0.89
CA ALA A 581 28.07 -2.22 0.49
C ALA A 581 28.40 -2.25 -1.00
N ARG A 582 29.64 -2.63 -1.36
CA ARG A 582 30.15 -2.66 -2.74
C ARG A 582 30.33 -4.06 -3.30
N SER A 583 30.47 -5.05 -2.43
CA SER A 583 30.63 -6.46 -2.78
C SER A 583 29.56 -7.33 -2.10
N PRO A 584 29.33 -8.55 -2.58
CA PRO A 584 28.41 -9.49 -1.92
C PRO A 584 28.81 -9.82 -0.48
N GLU A 585 30.11 -9.87 -0.18
CA GLU A 585 30.63 -10.12 1.17
C GLU A 585 30.28 -8.97 2.12
N GLU A 586 30.47 -7.73 1.67
CA GLU A 586 30.08 -6.53 2.42
C GLU A 586 28.57 -6.49 2.63
N LEU A 587 27.78 -6.83 1.61
CA LEU A 587 26.32 -6.89 1.70
C LEU A 587 25.86 -7.92 2.74
N ARG A 588 26.40 -9.14 2.72
CA ARG A 588 26.06 -10.17 3.73
C ARG A 588 26.41 -9.71 5.15
N ALA A 589 27.58 -9.09 5.32
CA ALA A 589 27.99 -8.54 6.61
C ALA A 589 27.04 -7.41 7.08
N ALA A 590 26.64 -6.52 6.17
CA ALA A 590 25.70 -5.44 6.43
C ALA A 590 24.30 -5.96 6.79
N LEU A 591 23.80 -6.98 6.09
CA LEU A 591 22.54 -7.65 6.41
C LEU A 591 22.56 -8.29 7.81
N GLY A 592 23.70 -8.89 8.21
CA GLY A 592 23.89 -9.39 9.56
C GLY A 592 23.79 -8.30 10.63
N ARG A 593 24.38 -7.12 10.39
CA ARG A 593 24.26 -5.95 11.27
C ARG A 593 22.84 -5.38 11.28
N ALA A 594 22.18 -5.32 10.12
CA ALA A 594 20.80 -4.89 10.00
C ALA A 594 19.85 -5.80 10.81
N ARG A 595 20.06 -7.12 10.78
CA ARG A 595 19.30 -8.07 11.63
C ARG A 595 19.50 -7.75 13.12
N LYS A 596 20.74 -7.52 13.54
CA LYS A 596 21.01 -7.15 14.94
C LYS A 596 20.30 -5.85 15.34
N ALA A 597 20.42 -4.80 14.52
CA ALA A 597 19.77 -3.52 14.78
C ALA A 597 18.24 -3.66 14.87
N THR A 598 17.63 -4.41 13.96
CA THR A 598 16.17 -4.60 13.94
C THR A 598 15.64 -5.46 15.08
N VAL A 599 16.41 -6.44 15.56
CA VAL A 599 16.12 -7.17 16.81
C VAL A 599 16.15 -6.23 18.03
N GLU A 600 17.01 -5.21 18.01
CA GLU A 600 17.06 -4.15 19.04
C GLU A 600 16.01 -3.04 18.84
N GLY A 601 15.05 -3.20 17.92
CA GLY A 601 13.99 -2.22 17.66
C GLY A 601 14.39 -1.05 16.76
N LYS A 602 15.59 -1.06 16.16
CA LYS A 602 16.12 0.06 15.38
C LYS A 602 16.04 -0.20 13.86
N PRO A 603 15.71 0.81 13.04
CA PRO A 603 15.84 0.70 11.59
C PRO A 603 17.32 0.63 11.16
N TYR A 604 17.57 0.13 9.95
CA TYR A 604 18.91 0.09 9.36
C TYR A 604 18.85 0.28 7.85
N LEU A 605 19.79 1.03 7.27
CA LEU A 605 19.88 1.24 5.82
C LEU A 605 21.19 0.68 5.23
N ILE A 606 21.08 -0.01 4.11
CA ILE A 606 22.20 -0.50 3.32
C ILE A 606 22.15 0.19 1.96
N ASP A 607 23.16 1.01 1.67
CA ASP A 607 23.40 1.59 0.35
C ASP A 607 24.18 0.59 -0.51
N ALA A 608 23.47 -0.29 -1.22
CA ALA A 608 24.06 -1.34 -2.03
C ALA A 608 24.47 -0.76 -3.40
N GLN A 609 25.77 -0.71 -3.66
CA GLN A 609 26.30 -0.21 -4.92
C GLN A 609 26.08 -1.24 -6.02
N VAL A 610 25.28 -0.85 -7.01
CA VAL A 610 24.82 -1.69 -8.11
C VAL A 610 25.44 -1.24 -9.42
N ALA A 611 25.91 -2.20 -10.21
CA ALA A 611 26.43 -1.94 -11.53
C ALA A 611 25.33 -1.54 -12.50
N ARG A 612 25.62 -0.54 -13.33
CA ARG A 612 24.84 -0.24 -14.53
C ARG A 612 25.20 -1.28 -15.59
N VAL A 613 24.22 -2.09 -15.99
CA VAL A 613 24.38 -3.16 -16.98
C VAL A 613 23.30 -3.07 -18.05
N GLY A 614 23.63 -3.48 -19.28
CA GLY A 614 22.74 -3.41 -20.43
C GLY A 614 23.27 -2.53 -21.55
N VAL A 615 22.41 -2.28 -22.55
CA VAL A 615 22.76 -1.55 -23.77
C VAL A 615 23.00 -0.07 -23.46
N ALA A 616 24.02 0.51 -24.11
CA ALA A 616 24.32 1.95 -24.12
C ALA A 616 24.62 2.60 -22.75
N TRP A 617 24.96 1.81 -21.73
CA TRP A 617 25.64 2.33 -20.54
C TRP A 617 27.12 2.58 -20.83
N ALA A 618 27.58 3.82 -20.58
CA ALA A 618 29.00 4.14 -20.56
C ALA A 618 29.60 3.86 -19.18
N GLU A 619 30.88 3.48 -19.14
CA GLU A 619 31.64 3.35 -17.87
C GLU A 619 31.65 4.68 -17.10
N ASN A 620 31.84 5.78 -17.83
CA ASN A 620 31.73 7.16 -17.35
C ASN A 620 30.56 7.85 -18.04
N PRO A 621 29.35 7.82 -17.46
CA PRO A 621 28.19 8.49 -18.03
C PRO A 621 28.43 10.00 -18.22
N TRP A 622 27.94 10.52 -19.33
CA TRP A 622 28.05 11.94 -19.64
C TRP A 622 27.17 12.77 -18.70
N THR A 623 27.66 13.93 -18.30
CA THR A 623 26.88 14.97 -17.60
C THR A 623 26.98 16.29 -18.35
N PRO A 624 25.93 17.13 -18.36
CA PRO A 624 26.02 18.46 -18.95
C PRO A 624 27.15 19.27 -18.32
N PRO A 625 28.03 19.92 -19.11
CA PRO A 625 29.16 20.70 -18.60
C PRO A 625 28.73 22.07 -18.05
N ILE A 626 27.56 22.17 -17.41
CA ILE A 626 27.06 23.40 -16.81
C ILE A 626 27.86 23.66 -15.53
N ARG A 627 28.68 24.72 -15.55
CA ARG A 627 29.57 25.10 -14.46
C ARG A 627 29.40 26.59 -14.16
N VAL A 628 28.27 26.94 -13.53
CA VAL A 628 27.93 28.34 -13.17
C VAL A 628 29.11 29.04 -12.49
N ALA A 629 29.86 28.34 -11.63
CA ALA A 629 31.04 28.88 -10.97
C ALA A 629 32.09 29.49 -11.93
N GLN A 630 32.23 28.94 -13.14
CA GLN A 630 33.12 29.42 -14.20
C GLN A 630 32.53 30.58 -15.00
N GLU A 631 31.19 30.69 -15.06
CA GLU A 631 30.46 31.78 -15.72
C GLU A 631 30.37 33.05 -14.85
N ARG A 632 30.64 32.92 -13.55
CA ARG A 632 30.58 34.06 -12.62
C ARG A 632 31.64 35.10 -12.96
N SER A 633 31.21 36.33 -13.19
CA SER A 633 32.09 37.51 -13.30
C SER A 633 32.66 37.99 -11.96
N ARG A 634 32.09 37.52 -10.83
CA ARG A 634 32.55 37.82 -9.47
C ARG A 634 32.54 36.57 -8.59
N LYS A 635 33.52 36.45 -7.68
CA LYS A 635 33.46 35.47 -6.59
C LYS A 635 32.48 35.98 -5.54
N VAL A 636 31.38 35.25 -5.35
CA VAL A 636 30.44 35.41 -4.22
C VAL A 636 30.82 34.41 -3.16
#